data_AF-A0A1N7ELC6-F1
#
_entry.id   AF-A0A1N7ELC6-F1
#
_cell.length_a   1.000
_cell.length_b   1.000
_cell.length_c   1.000
_cell.angle_alpha   90.00
_cell.angle_beta   90.00
_cell.angle_gamma   90.00
#
_symmetry.space_group_name_H-M   'P 1'
#
loop_
_entity.id
_entity.type
_entity.pdbx_description
1 polymer ?
#
loop_
_entity_poly.entity_id
_entity_poly.type
_entity_poly.pdbx_seq_one_letter_code
_entity_poly.pdbx_strand_id
1 'polypeptide(L)'
;MSRQDERQTHESLYDTAQEFGDTEDSIDIDISFRIIRQFSKQLYDNPRRAIEELVCNSYDANAKECYIHTPNDVDDGLYVLDDGHSMDMDGLEWLWKVASSRKSQGDDEDRVSGDRQQIGKFGVGKLASFALGSRLTYVATKNGKTRIVSVHQDRLKEETEDDDFDVYEFQASEARDHLNRFFTNIPDPWENNWDSWTLAVVEDIPERNTGTDLQPWHLKNMIRTAIPTSTNFSAYLNQEKISEREPNGEEIFNVDVTEDVMIDRIETTLKNYWSSRKSIGPDDVSEELYEVTRTTFSDPQDTNERIAGIEVPILGPVSGQGRYFDRSLTTDKRRERGFQDHGFRVNVRGKLINKSDPLFGLEPLSFSTWAQFLAEFEMPGLDEVIRVQRDQLMDEPETHIARRILKQTFQEVRQQQRNQEDEDNAGIISRSSSSSSSGETLQRTFSDRLQERSNHYAYDAVSGLHDETEKRSLDLDDIDIEVKPLKPTDRAVEYNSDELQVIINEGHPLIDTLRRSSDFTRNIEDAFKEILAARLLIYGYLRKNGADRLALAASRQIFDSVLRSAAGNLGADELDYQLSELDDASTVGGTRFEEAIVNIFQNIGLSAAQDGGPDTHDGVIEIPQVGDNFRVSVEAKGSQGIVSHSQLSFDSVNRHRSEQNCDQAIVIAREFQTEGRNEQRSALLRNLDPEINDEAVSNISLMTTEAIETFLRLHDRQPFTYSETKQVLSNDVLPENLPDKIIDVWEEKPDDELTKSILMIGHEMMETDPNNPPSVGAVAYDERMRTRDVTREEIEERLESLDVLTKSVKMLGDDKFEIDADADTILTEVDDSREAVDDALSNNLIVGENQESQEN
;
A
#
# COMPACT_ATOMS: atom_id res chain seq x y z
N MET A 1 -48.65 41.78 6.06
CA MET A 1 -49.18 41.24 4.78
C MET A 1 -48.65 39.84 4.67
N SER A 2 -49.52 38.85 4.82
CA SER A 2 -49.21 37.43 4.63
C SER A 2 -48.91 37.21 3.16
N ARG A 3 -47.70 36.75 2.84
CA ARG A 3 -47.52 35.90 1.67
C ARG A 3 -47.85 34.49 2.15
N GLN A 4 -49.10 34.10 1.92
CA GLN A 4 -49.39 32.69 1.73
C GLN A 4 -48.59 32.31 0.49
N ASP A 5 -47.50 31.58 0.69
CA ASP A 5 -46.89 30.82 -0.40
C ASP A 5 -47.95 29.83 -0.86
N GLU A 6 -48.45 30.05 -2.08
CA GLU A 6 -49.12 29.04 -2.88
C GLU A 6 -48.10 27.92 -3.11
N ARG A 7 -48.02 26.95 -2.18
CA ARG A 7 -47.58 25.61 -2.53
C ARG A 7 -48.65 25.07 -3.48
N GLN A 8 -48.32 25.03 -4.77
CA GLN A 8 -49.03 24.13 -5.68
C GLN A 8 -48.92 22.74 -5.07
N THR A 9 -50.02 22.22 -4.56
CA THR A 9 -50.10 20.83 -4.11
C THR A 9 -49.87 19.96 -5.34
N HIS A 10 -48.71 19.34 -5.43
CA HIS A 10 -48.50 18.18 -6.29
C HIS A 10 -49.53 17.13 -5.87
N GLU A 11 -50.54 16.91 -6.71
CA GLU A 11 -51.58 15.92 -6.47
C GLU A 11 -51.00 14.54 -6.78
N SER A 12 -50.90 13.68 -5.77
CA SER A 12 -50.23 12.39 -5.89
C SER A 12 -51.06 11.38 -6.68
N LEU A 13 -50.42 10.28 -7.10
CA LEU A 13 -51.15 9.14 -7.68
C LEU A 13 -52.20 8.58 -6.72
N TYR A 14 -51.90 8.59 -5.42
CA TYR A 14 -52.82 8.15 -4.38
C TYR A 14 -54.04 9.08 -4.26
N ASP A 15 -53.84 10.40 -4.28
CA ASP A 15 -54.96 11.36 -4.21
C ASP A 15 -55.90 11.18 -5.42
N THR A 16 -55.32 10.98 -6.60
CA THR A 16 -56.07 10.69 -7.83
C THR A 16 -56.86 9.39 -7.71
N ALA A 17 -56.24 8.34 -7.15
CA ALA A 17 -56.88 7.05 -6.95
C ALA A 17 -58.07 7.15 -5.98
N GLN A 18 -57.91 7.90 -4.89
CA GLN A 18 -58.93 8.10 -3.88
C GLN A 18 -60.10 8.96 -4.37
N GLU A 19 -59.84 9.96 -5.23
CA GLU A 19 -60.90 10.83 -5.74
C GLU A 19 -61.76 10.16 -6.82
N PHE A 20 -61.16 9.37 -7.70
CA PHE A 20 -61.82 8.87 -8.91
C PHE A 20 -62.00 7.34 -8.97
N GLY A 21 -61.29 6.57 -8.15
CA GLY A 21 -61.33 5.10 -8.18
C GLY A 21 -62.41 4.52 -7.27
N ASP A 22 -62.95 3.37 -7.65
CA ASP A 22 -63.82 2.59 -6.79
C ASP A 22 -62.98 1.77 -5.80
N THR A 23 -63.26 1.83 -4.51
CA THR A 23 -62.62 0.94 -3.53
C THR A 23 -63.02 -0.51 -3.81
N GLU A 24 -62.06 -1.36 -4.16
CA GLU A 24 -62.28 -2.79 -4.43
C GLU A 24 -62.20 -3.62 -3.14
N ASP A 25 -61.10 -3.46 -2.39
CA ASP A 25 -60.80 -4.18 -1.15
C ASP A 25 -59.65 -3.49 -0.39
N SER A 26 -59.16 -4.06 0.71
CA SER A 26 -57.92 -3.66 1.39
C SER A 26 -56.88 -4.78 1.44
N ILE A 27 -55.61 -4.41 1.56
CA ILE A 27 -54.52 -5.35 1.86
C ILE A 27 -54.01 -5.14 3.29
N ASP A 28 -53.86 -6.24 4.01
CA ASP A 28 -53.18 -6.27 5.31
C ASP A 28 -51.67 -6.47 5.11
N ILE A 29 -50.88 -5.62 5.77
CA ILE A 29 -49.41 -5.62 5.67
C ILE A 29 -48.81 -5.87 7.07
N ASP A 30 -48.72 -7.14 7.44
CA ASP A 30 -48.05 -7.57 8.68
C ASP A 30 -46.51 -7.55 8.53
N ILE A 31 -45.94 -6.35 8.56
CA ILE A 31 -44.49 -6.14 8.54
C ILE A 31 -44.10 -5.21 9.68
N SER A 32 -43.39 -5.75 10.68
CA SER A 32 -42.85 -4.92 11.76
C SER A 32 -41.89 -3.85 11.22
N PHE A 33 -42.12 -2.58 11.57
CA PHE A 33 -41.20 -1.48 11.29
C PHE A 33 -39.78 -1.74 11.77
N ARG A 34 -39.59 -2.53 12.85
CA ARG A 34 -38.25 -2.92 13.32
C ARG A 34 -37.54 -3.83 12.34
N ILE A 35 -38.26 -4.74 11.69
CA ILE A 35 -37.72 -5.61 10.63
C ILE A 35 -37.30 -4.74 9.45
N ILE A 36 -38.17 -3.82 9.02
CA ILE A 36 -37.82 -2.81 8.01
C ILE A 36 -36.56 -2.10 8.48
N ARG A 37 -36.54 -1.41 9.61
CA ARG A 37 -35.38 -0.64 10.13
C ARG A 37 -34.10 -1.47 10.32
N GLN A 38 -34.19 -2.75 10.62
CA GLN A 38 -33.05 -3.64 10.84
C GLN A 38 -32.45 -4.15 9.52
N PHE A 39 -33.28 -4.56 8.55
CA PHE A 39 -32.84 -4.76 7.17
C PHE A 39 -32.35 -3.45 6.54
N SER A 40 -33.02 -2.35 6.89
CA SER A 40 -32.77 -0.99 6.45
C SER A 40 -31.43 -0.45 6.91
N LYS A 41 -31.04 -0.58 8.19
CA LYS A 41 -29.71 -0.13 8.66
C LYS A 41 -28.54 -0.78 7.91
N GLN A 42 -28.77 -1.93 7.28
CA GLN A 42 -27.79 -2.61 6.44
C GLN A 42 -27.98 -2.34 4.93
N LEU A 43 -29.16 -1.86 4.50
CA LEU A 43 -29.52 -1.55 3.10
C LEU A 43 -29.50 -0.04 2.78
N TYR A 44 -29.55 0.84 3.78
CA TYR A 44 -29.81 2.29 3.67
C TYR A 44 -28.57 3.12 3.34
N ASP A 45 -27.38 2.53 3.30
CA ASP A 45 -26.19 3.27 2.88
C ASP A 45 -26.21 3.57 1.37
N ASN A 46 -27.18 3.03 0.61
CA ASN A 46 -27.28 3.29 -0.83
C ASN A 46 -28.73 3.33 -1.36
N PRO A 47 -29.38 4.51 -1.50
CA PRO A 47 -30.74 4.66 -2.05
C PRO A 47 -30.88 4.11 -3.47
N ARG A 48 -29.78 4.01 -4.23
CA ARG A 48 -29.77 3.42 -5.58
C ARG A 48 -30.21 1.95 -5.56
N ARG A 49 -29.93 1.20 -4.48
CA ARG A 49 -30.34 -0.22 -4.37
C ARG A 49 -31.86 -0.41 -4.47
N ALA A 50 -32.65 0.55 -4.02
CA ALA A 50 -34.11 0.53 -4.19
C ALA A 50 -34.50 0.41 -5.67
N ILE A 51 -33.85 1.22 -6.51
CA ILE A 51 -34.08 1.27 -7.95
C ILE A 51 -33.66 -0.06 -8.58
N GLU A 52 -32.50 -0.60 -8.19
CA GLU A 52 -32.07 -1.94 -8.64
C GLU A 52 -33.13 -3.00 -8.33
N GLU A 53 -33.65 -3.05 -7.11
CA GLU A 53 -34.61 -4.07 -6.70
C GLU A 53 -35.95 -3.94 -7.45
N LEU A 54 -36.42 -2.71 -7.71
CA LEU A 54 -37.60 -2.49 -8.53
C LEU A 54 -37.39 -2.95 -9.98
N VAL A 55 -36.21 -2.71 -10.57
CA VAL A 55 -35.89 -3.17 -11.92
C VAL A 55 -35.77 -4.71 -11.99
N CYS A 56 -35.20 -5.34 -10.96
CA CYS A 56 -35.19 -6.80 -10.85
C CYS A 56 -36.62 -7.37 -10.77
N ASN A 57 -37.56 -6.68 -10.11
CA ASN A 57 -38.96 -7.12 -10.08
C ASN A 57 -39.60 -7.05 -11.47
N SER A 58 -39.33 -6.00 -12.24
CA SER A 58 -39.78 -5.91 -13.64
C SER A 58 -39.22 -7.05 -14.50
N TYR A 59 -37.96 -7.44 -14.28
CA TYR A 59 -37.38 -8.63 -14.92
C TYR A 59 -38.12 -9.91 -14.53
N ASP A 60 -38.37 -10.12 -13.23
CA ASP A 60 -39.07 -11.30 -12.69
C ASP A 60 -40.54 -11.39 -13.14
N ALA A 61 -41.15 -10.24 -13.43
CA ALA A 61 -42.49 -10.12 -14.02
C ALA A 61 -42.54 -10.48 -15.51
N ASN A 62 -41.40 -10.89 -16.11
CA ASN A 62 -41.28 -11.18 -17.53
C ASN A 62 -41.64 -9.99 -18.43
N ALA A 63 -41.26 -8.78 -18.02
CA ALA A 63 -41.35 -7.62 -18.90
C ALA A 63 -40.37 -7.75 -20.08
N LYS A 64 -40.67 -7.10 -21.20
CA LYS A 64 -39.72 -6.86 -22.29
C LYS A 64 -39.06 -5.50 -22.16
N GLU A 65 -39.77 -4.53 -21.63
CA GLU A 65 -39.27 -3.17 -21.45
C GLU A 65 -39.51 -2.69 -20.02
N CYS A 66 -38.49 -2.02 -19.46
CA CYS A 66 -38.56 -1.38 -18.15
C CYS A 66 -38.05 0.06 -18.28
N TYR A 67 -38.86 1.04 -17.91
CA TYR A 67 -38.56 2.47 -17.99
C TYR A 67 -38.43 3.05 -16.60
N ILE A 68 -37.30 3.72 -16.35
CA ILE A 68 -36.91 4.26 -15.06
C ILE A 68 -36.75 5.77 -15.23
N HIS A 69 -37.57 6.55 -14.52
CA HIS A 69 -37.40 7.99 -14.38
C HIS A 69 -36.92 8.30 -12.98
N THR A 70 -35.78 8.97 -12.87
CA THR A 70 -35.21 9.40 -11.58
C THR A 70 -35.66 10.81 -11.22
N PRO A 71 -35.94 11.09 -9.93
CA PRO A 71 -36.39 12.40 -9.49
C PRO A 71 -35.30 13.46 -9.69
N ASN A 72 -35.66 14.59 -10.31
CA ASN A 72 -34.75 15.72 -10.49
C ASN A 72 -34.68 16.64 -9.26
N ASP A 73 -35.78 16.75 -8.53
CA ASP A 73 -35.94 17.53 -7.30
C ASP A 73 -36.92 16.83 -6.34
N VAL A 74 -37.23 17.46 -5.21
CA VAL A 74 -38.07 16.89 -4.14
C VAL A 74 -39.55 16.78 -4.47
N ASP A 75 -40.01 17.48 -5.51
CA ASP A 75 -41.40 17.46 -5.97
C ASP A 75 -41.60 16.45 -7.12
N ASP A 76 -40.51 15.84 -7.62
CA ASP A 76 -40.46 14.77 -8.61
C ASP A 76 -40.38 13.38 -7.95
N GLY A 77 -40.99 12.38 -8.58
CA GLY A 77 -41.01 11.00 -8.09
C GLY A 77 -39.99 10.10 -8.79
N LEU A 78 -39.67 8.96 -8.18
CA LEU A 78 -39.07 7.84 -8.93
C LEU A 78 -40.19 7.05 -9.58
N TYR A 79 -40.11 6.81 -10.88
CA TYR A 79 -41.06 5.96 -11.61
C TYR A 79 -40.31 4.76 -12.20
N VAL A 80 -40.82 3.56 -11.96
CA VAL A 80 -40.37 2.31 -12.60
C VAL A 80 -41.58 1.66 -13.26
N LEU A 81 -41.65 1.76 -14.58
CA LEU A 81 -42.74 1.24 -15.41
C LEU A 81 -42.27 0.01 -16.19
N ASP A 82 -43.05 -1.06 -16.20
CA ASP A 82 -42.78 -2.24 -17.03
C ASP A 82 -44.02 -2.79 -17.72
N ASP A 83 -43.81 -3.48 -18.84
CA ASP A 83 -44.83 -4.16 -19.65
C ASP A 83 -45.00 -5.65 -19.29
N GLY A 84 -44.61 -6.02 -18.06
CA GLY A 84 -44.63 -7.39 -17.60
C GLY A 84 -46.02 -7.93 -17.26
N HIS A 85 -46.04 -9.16 -16.76
CA HIS A 85 -47.22 -9.75 -16.16
C HIS A 85 -47.54 -9.01 -14.86
N SER A 86 -48.54 -8.14 -14.92
CA SER A 86 -48.99 -7.36 -13.78
C SER A 86 -49.86 -8.20 -12.84
N MET A 87 -50.45 -7.55 -11.85
CA MET A 87 -51.12 -8.18 -10.72
C MET A 87 -52.62 -7.87 -10.72
N ASP A 88 -53.41 -8.85 -10.30
CA ASP A 88 -54.78 -8.69 -9.84
C ASP A 88 -54.78 -8.49 -8.31
N MET A 89 -55.97 -8.47 -7.68
CA MET A 89 -56.08 -8.28 -6.23
C MET A 89 -55.28 -9.32 -5.44
N ASP A 90 -55.40 -10.61 -5.78
CA ASP A 90 -54.63 -11.69 -5.16
C ASP A 90 -53.12 -11.49 -5.33
N GLY A 91 -52.69 -11.02 -6.51
CA GLY A 91 -51.30 -10.68 -6.80
C GLY A 91 -50.79 -9.51 -5.95
N LEU A 92 -51.61 -8.46 -5.74
CA LEU A 92 -51.27 -7.32 -4.88
C LEU A 92 -51.21 -7.72 -3.40
N GLU A 93 -52.15 -8.55 -2.93
CA GLU A 93 -52.10 -9.09 -1.57
C GLU A 93 -50.82 -9.94 -1.37
N TRP A 94 -50.48 -10.77 -2.37
CA TRP A 94 -49.26 -11.58 -2.32
C TRP A 94 -47.98 -10.72 -2.38
N LEU A 95 -47.98 -9.65 -3.19
CA LEU A 95 -46.86 -8.71 -3.28
C LEU A 95 -46.44 -8.22 -1.91
N TRP A 96 -47.39 -7.98 -0.99
CA TRP A 96 -47.12 -7.42 0.33
C TRP A 96 -46.88 -8.44 1.45
N LYS A 97 -47.07 -9.74 1.21
CA LYS A 97 -46.67 -10.80 2.15
C LYS A 97 -45.14 -10.92 2.22
N VAL A 98 -44.56 -10.75 3.41
CA VAL A 98 -43.11 -10.85 3.64
C VAL A 98 -42.72 -12.26 4.09
N ALA A 99 -41.57 -12.74 3.61
CA ALA A 99 -40.96 -14.03 3.98
C ALA A 99 -41.78 -15.31 3.68
N SER A 100 -42.91 -15.21 2.98
CA SER A 100 -43.64 -16.36 2.46
C SER A 100 -43.07 -16.79 1.10
N SER A 101 -41.95 -17.51 1.10
CA SER A 101 -41.51 -18.19 -0.13
C SER A 101 -42.50 -19.32 -0.47
N ARG A 102 -42.76 -19.59 -1.76
CA ARG A 102 -43.55 -20.74 -2.26
C ARG A 102 -43.00 -22.13 -1.84
N LYS A 103 -42.04 -22.21 -0.92
CA LYS A 103 -41.45 -23.46 -0.38
C LYS A 103 -42.45 -24.37 0.36
N SER A 104 -43.69 -23.95 0.57
CA SER A 104 -44.71 -24.77 1.26
C SER A 104 -45.66 -25.52 0.30
N GLN A 105 -45.62 -25.27 -1.01
CA GLN A 105 -46.48 -25.96 -1.97
C GLN A 105 -45.67 -26.53 -3.13
N GLY A 106 -44.87 -27.57 -2.88
CA GLY A 106 -44.49 -28.60 -3.86
C GLY A 106 -43.82 -28.23 -5.20
N ASP A 107 -43.70 -26.95 -5.54
CA ASP A 107 -43.22 -26.46 -6.82
C ASP A 107 -41.74 -26.07 -6.67
N ASP A 108 -40.89 -27.08 -6.67
CA ASP A 108 -39.48 -26.97 -7.07
C ASP A 108 -39.35 -26.70 -8.60
N GLU A 109 -40.33 -26.07 -9.23
CA GLU A 109 -40.28 -25.68 -10.64
C GLU A 109 -39.44 -24.40 -10.79
N ASP A 110 -38.10 -24.54 -10.83
CA ASP A 110 -37.03 -23.65 -11.36
C ASP A 110 -37.19 -22.09 -11.34
N ARG A 111 -38.15 -21.55 -10.60
CA ARG A 111 -38.60 -20.15 -10.60
C ARG A 111 -38.56 -19.52 -12.00
N VAL A 112 -39.19 -20.17 -12.98
CA VAL A 112 -39.20 -19.70 -14.37
C VAL A 112 -40.46 -18.87 -14.64
N SER A 113 -40.30 -17.71 -15.27
CA SER A 113 -41.38 -16.83 -15.72
C SER A 113 -41.14 -16.41 -17.16
N GLY A 114 -42.04 -16.79 -18.06
CA GLY A 114 -42.01 -16.42 -19.48
C GLY A 114 -40.64 -16.61 -20.15
N ASP A 115 -40.15 -17.84 -20.06
CA ASP A 115 -38.86 -18.27 -20.59
C ASP A 115 -37.63 -17.74 -19.85
N ARG A 116 -37.74 -17.04 -18.71
CA ARG A 116 -36.56 -16.56 -17.94
C ARG A 116 -36.52 -17.10 -16.52
N GLN A 117 -35.31 -17.27 -15.97
CA GLN A 117 -35.17 -17.56 -14.55
C GLN A 117 -35.34 -16.31 -13.70
N GLN A 118 -36.18 -16.38 -12.68
CA GLN A 118 -36.38 -15.30 -11.73
C GLN A 118 -35.19 -15.14 -10.79
N ILE A 119 -34.83 -13.88 -10.56
CA ILE A 119 -33.76 -13.41 -9.69
C ILE A 119 -34.23 -13.38 -8.23
N GLY A 120 -35.44 -12.90 -7.95
CA GLY A 120 -35.86 -12.48 -6.60
C GLY A 120 -36.22 -13.61 -5.62
N LYS A 121 -35.36 -13.94 -4.63
CA LYS A 121 -35.59 -15.08 -3.71
C LYS A 121 -36.44 -14.83 -2.45
N PHE A 122 -36.36 -13.64 -1.85
CA PHE A 122 -36.77 -13.41 -0.45
C PHE A 122 -38.04 -12.54 -0.27
N GLY A 123 -38.55 -11.88 -1.32
CA GLY A 123 -39.76 -11.06 -1.25
C GLY A 123 -39.64 -9.73 -0.46
N VAL A 124 -38.42 -9.35 -0.03
CA VAL A 124 -38.15 -8.14 0.77
C VAL A 124 -37.64 -6.95 -0.03
N GLY A 125 -37.31 -7.12 -1.33
CA GLY A 125 -36.65 -6.11 -2.16
C GLY A 125 -37.43 -4.78 -2.24
N LYS A 126 -38.76 -4.83 -2.33
CA LYS A 126 -39.65 -3.66 -2.34
C LYS A 126 -39.51 -2.75 -1.10
N LEU A 127 -39.10 -3.30 0.04
CA LEU A 127 -38.90 -2.53 1.27
C LEU A 127 -37.67 -1.62 1.19
N ALA A 128 -36.74 -1.89 0.27
CA ALA A 128 -35.62 -1.03 -0.02
C ALA A 128 -36.07 0.34 -0.57
N SER A 129 -37.25 0.42 -1.20
CA SER A 129 -37.84 1.69 -1.68
C SER A 129 -38.02 2.72 -0.57
N PHE A 130 -38.24 2.29 0.68
CA PHE A 130 -38.33 3.20 1.83
C PHE A 130 -36.98 3.82 2.25
N ALA A 131 -35.86 3.36 1.69
CA ALA A 131 -34.58 4.05 1.78
C ALA A 131 -34.51 5.28 0.86
N LEU A 132 -35.31 5.28 -0.22
CA LEU A 132 -35.35 6.33 -1.22
C LEU A 132 -36.40 7.41 -0.88
N GLY A 133 -37.63 7.04 -0.53
CA GLY A 133 -38.72 7.96 -0.17
C GLY A 133 -39.73 7.31 0.78
N SER A 134 -40.61 8.07 1.42
CA SER A 134 -41.51 7.54 2.47
C SER A 134 -42.82 6.95 1.95
N ARG A 135 -43.10 7.01 0.65
CA ARG A 135 -44.32 6.45 0.04
C ARG A 135 -44.00 5.61 -1.18
N LEU A 136 -44.60 4.42 -1.26
CA LEU A 136 -44.52 3.53 -2.42
C LEU A 136 -45.93 3.23 -2.93
N THR A 137 -46.20 3.62 -4.18
CA THR A 137 -47.47 3.43 -4.87
C THR A 137 -47.29 2.45 -6.03
N TYR A 138 -48.13 1.41 -6.11
CA TYR A 138 -48.19 0.51 -7.26
C TYR A 138 -49.47 0.78 -8.05
N VAL A 139 -49.33 0.90 -9.37
CA VAL A 139 -50.43 0.90 -10.35
C VAL A 139 -50.27 -0.37 -11.18
N ALA A 140 -51.19 -1.32 -11.03
CA ALA A 140 -51.15 -2.62 -11.69
C ALA A 140 -52.32 -2.75 -12.67
N THR A 141 -52.03 -2.91 -13.96
CA THR A 141 -53.05 -3.08 -14.99
C THR A 141 -53.00 -4.49 -15.56
N LYS A 142 -54.12 -5.22 -15.45
CA LYS A 142 -54.26 -6.60 -15.94
C LYS A 142 -55.70 -6.87 -16.34
N ASN A 143 -55.91 -7.55 -17.46
CA ASN A 143 -57.24 -7.95 -17.95
C ASN A 143 -58.24 -6.77 -18.07
N GLY A 144 -57.76 -5.60 -18.50
CA GLY A 144 -58.60 -4.41 -18.69
C GLY A 144 -59.01 -3.69 -17.41
N LYS A 145 -58.46 -4.06 -16.25
CA LYS A 145 -58.66 -3.39 -14.96
C LYS A 145 -57.34 -2.81 -14.46
N THR A 146 -57.38 -1.61 -13.91
CA THR A 146 -56.24 -0.95 -13.27
C THR A 146 -56.50 -0.86 -11.78
N ARG A 147 -55.56 -1.34 -10.96
CA ARG A 147 -55.62 -1.30 -9.49
C ARG A 147 -54.50 -0.44 -8.95
N ILE A 148 -54.80 0.36 -7.94
CA ILE A 148 -53.82 1.25 -7.29
C ILE A 148 -53.80 0.98 -5.79
N VAL A 149 -52.60 0.77 -5.25
CA VAL A 149 -52.36 0.67 -3.81
C VAL A 149 -51.18 1.54 -3.43
N SER A 150 -51.31 2.33 -2.35
CA SER A 150 -50.25 3.22 -1.85
C SER A 150 -49.96 2.94 -0.39
N VAL A 151 -48.68 2.70 -0.09
CA VAL A 151 -48.19 2.38 1.25
C VAL A 151 -47.27 3.50 1.71
N HIS A 152 -47.65 4.17 2.80
CA HIS A 152 -46.84 5.19 3.45
C HIS A 152 -46.12 4.61 4.66
N GLN A 153 -44.82 4.86 4.78
CA GLN A 153 -43.94 4.29 5.79
C GLN A 153 -44.44 4.51 7.23
N ASP A 154 -45.03 5.68 7.52
CA ASP A 154 -45.58 6.00 8.84
C ASP A 154 -46.78 5.15 9.27
N ARG A 155 -47.46 4.48 8.33
CA ARG A 155 -48.57 3.56 8.58
C ARG A 155 -48.11 2.11 8.76
N LEU A 156 -46.80 1.86 8.88
CA LEU A 156 -46.25 0.53 9.13
C LEU A 156 -45.82 0.36 10.60
N LYS A 157 -46.39 1.12 11.55
CA LYS A 157 -45.88 1.29 12.93
C LYS A 157 -46.14 0.09 13.86
N GLU A 158 -45.38 0.07 14.97
CA GLU A 158 -45.16 -1.09 15.87
C GLU A 158 -46.43 -1.62 16.58
N GLU A 159 -46.76 -2.88 16.29
CA GLU A 159 -47.50 -3.85 17.14
C GLU A 159 -48.94 -3.52 17.59
N THR A 160 -49.62 -2.51 17.04
CA THR A 160 -51.05 -2.31 17.36
C THR A 160 -51.86 -1.84 16.15
N GLU A 161 -52.77 -2.71 15.72
CA GLU A 161 -53.81 -2.59 14.67
C GLU A 161 -53.40 -3.08 13.26
N ASP A 162 -54.30 -3.87 12.65
CA ASP A 162 -54.26 -4.29 11.25
C ASP A 162 -54.34 -3.02 10.40
N ASP A 163 -53.21 -2.55 9.88
CA ASP A 163 -53.15 -1.35 9.04
C ASP A 163 -53.55 -1.78 7.61
N ASP A 164 -54.86 -1.78 7.36
CA ASP A 164 -55.45 -2.04 6.05
C ASP A 164 -55.11 -0.89 5.07
N PHE A 165 -54.61 -1.24 3.89
CA PHE A 165 -54.38 -0.30 2.80
C PHE A 165 -55.39 -0.53 1.69
N ASP A 166 -56.22 0.47 1.43
CA ASP A 166 -57.24 0.41 0.37
C ASP A 166 -56.61 0.20 -1.01
N VAL A 167 -57.26 -0.65 -1.80
CA VAL A 167 -56.98 -0.87 -3.22
C VAL A 167 -58.11 -0.23 -4.02
N TYR A 168 -57.75 0.72 -4.89
CA TYR A 168 -58.69 1.40 -5.78
C TYR A 168 -58.66 0.75 -7.17
N GLU A 169 -59.83 0.41 -7.71
CA GLU A 169 -60.01 -0.15 -9.05
C GLU A 169 -60.57 0.90 -10.02
N PHE A 170 -60.08 0.82 -11.25
CA PHE A 170 -60.58 1.53 -12.42
C PHE A 170 -60.81 0.54 -13.57
N GLN A 171 -61.76 0.83 -14.45
CA GLN A 171 -61.69 0.30 -15.81
C GLN A 171 -60.49 0.92 -16.54
N ALA A 172 -59.71 0.14 -17.29
CA ALA A 172 -58.46 0.62 -17.88
C ALA A 172 -58.64 1.84 -18.80
N SER A 173 -59.80 1.99 -19.45
CA SER A 173 -60.10 3.16 -20.27
C SER A 173 -60.32 4.44 -19.46
N GLU A 174 -60.90 4.30 -18.26
CA GLU A 174 -61.15 5.42 -17.33
C GLU A 174 -59.86 5.81 -16.59
N ALA A 175 -59.06 4.81 -16.21
CA ALA A 175 -57.73 5.03 -15.64
C ALA A 175 -56.86 5.94 -16.54
N ARG A 176 -56.93 5.75 -17.87
CA ARG A 176 -56.20 6.61 -18.81
C ARG A 176 -56.57 8.09 -18.67
N ASP A 177 -57.85 8.41 -18.54
CA ASP A 177 -58.33 9.79 -18.48
C ASP A 177 -57.82 10.53 -17.24
N HIS A 178 -57.60 9.81 -16.14
CA HIS A 178 -57.14 10.38 -14.87
C HIS A 178 -55.63 10.29 -14.64
N LEU A 179 -54.94 9.29 -15.21
CA LEU A 179 -53.54 9.00 -14.91
C LEU A 179 -52.55 9.50 -15.97
N ASN A 180 -53.00 9.87 -17.18
CA ASN A 180 -52.12 10.24 -18.30
C ASN A 180 -51.03 11.28 -17.94
N ARG A 181 -51.35 12.24 -17.05
CA ARG A 181 -50.39 13.27 -16.61
C ARG A 181 -49.10 12.70 -16.00
N PHE A 182 -49.15 11.52 -15.40
CA PHE A 182 -47.99 10.88 -14.75
C PHE A 182 -47.04 10.21 -15.76
N PHE A 183 -47.43 10.09 -17.04
CA PHE A 183 -46.64 9.48 -18.12
C PHE A 183 -45.98 10.53 -19.02
N THR A 184 -45.58 11.67 -18.45
CA THR A 184 -44.91 12.74 -19.23
C THR A 184 -43.45 12.40 -19.54
N ASN A 185 -42.75 11.79 -18.59
CA ASN A 185 -41.31 11.49 -18.68
C ASN A 185 -40.99 10.01 -18.98
N ILE A 186 -42.01 9.15 -18.89
CA ILE A 186 -41.99 7.72 -19.20
C ILE A 186 -43.02 7.44 -20.30
N PRO A 187 -42.92 6.33 -21.05
CA PRO A 187 -43.90 6.02 -22.09
C PRO A 187 -45.31 5.85 -21.56
N ASP A 188 -46.31 6.31 -22.31
CA ASP A 188 -47.72 6.04 -22.03
C ASP A 188 -48.03 4.56 -22.38
N PRO A 189 -48.40 3.70 -21.41
CA PRO A 189 -48.66 2.28 -21.65
C PRO A 189 -49.91 2.04 -22.53
N TRP A 190 -50.90 2.94 -22.51
CA TRP A 190 -52.09 2.86 -23.35
C TRP A 190 -51.77 3.24 -24.80
N GLU A 191 -50.88 4.20 -25.05
CA GLU A 191 -50.43 4.52 -26.42
C GLU A 191 -49.59 3.39 -27.02
N ASN A 192 -48.83 2.68 -26.19
CA ASN A 192 -48.06 1.51 -26.60
C ASN A 192 -48.89 0.22 -26.74
N ASN A 193 -50.20 0.28 -26.47
CA ASN A 193 -51.14 -0.85 -26.50
C ASN A 193 -50.68 -2.03 -25.62
N TRP A 194 -50.18 -1.76 -24.42
CA TRP A 194 -49.84 -2.81 -23.47
C TRP A 194 -51.12 -3.34 -22.80
N ASP A 195 -51.37 -4.65 -22.95
CA ASP A 195 -52.52 -5.33 -22.33
C ASP A 195 -52.34 -5.55 -20.82
N SER A 196 -51.08 -5.53 -20.36
CA SER A 196 -50.66 -5.71 -18.97
C SER A 196 -49.42 -4.88 -18.70
N TRP A 197 -49.37 -4.17 -17.57
CA TRP A 197 -48.23 -3.34 -17.18
C TRP A 197 -48.29 -2.96 -15.71
N THR A 198 -47.13 -2.66 -15.12
CA THR A 198 -47.01 -2.23 -13.72
C THR A 198 -46.19 -0.96 -13.63
N LEU A 199 -46.68 0.02 -12.86
CA LEU A 199 -45.92 1.21 -12.50
C LEU A 199 -45.72 1.23 -10.99
N ALA A 200 -44.47 1.24 -10.55
CA ALA A 200 -44.08 1.52 -9.17
C ALA A 200 -43.59 2.97 -9.06
N VAL A 201 -44.17 3.73 -8.13
CA VAL A 201 -43.81 5.13 -7.88
C VAL A 201 -43.35 5.30 -6.44
N VAL A 202 -42.16 5.86 -6.26
CA VAL A 202 -41.67 6.29 -4.95
C VAL A 202 -41.81 7.81 -4.86
N GLU A 203 -42.54 8.26 -3.85
CA GLU A 203 -42.84 9.67 -3.58
C GLU A 203 -42.28 10.06 -2.20
N ASP A 204 -42.38 11.33 -1.84
CA ASP A 204 -41.85 11.89 -0.60
C ASP A 204 -40.32 11.67 -0.47
N ILE A 205 -39.58 11.98 -1.54
CA ILE A 205 -38.14 11.76 -1.66
C ILE A 205 -37.37 12.93 -1.03
N PRO A 206 -36.44 12.71 -0.09
CA PRO A 206 -35.64 13.77 0.50
C PRO A 206 -34.62 14.32 -0.51
N GLU A 207 -34.26 15.60 -0.39
CA GLU A 207 -33.37 16.31 -1.33
C GLU A 207 -32.07 15.56 -1.67
N ARG A 208 -31.41 14.96 -0.68
CA ARG A 208 -30.19 14.14 -0.84
C ARG A 208 -30.33 12.90 -1.75
N ASN A 209 -31.56 12.54 -2.10
CA ASN A 209 -31.93 11.40 -2.94
C ASN A 209 -32.50 11.88 -4.30
N THR A 210 -32.15 13.08 -4.75
CA THR A 210 -32.63 13.68 -6.01
C THR A 210 -31.46 14.13 -6.90
N GLY A 211 -31.73 14.33 -8.19
CA GLY A 211 -30.79 14.95 -9.14
C GLY A 211 -29.41 14.30 -9.19
N THR A 212 -28.36 15.11 -9.05
CA THR A 212 -26.97 14.63 -9.09
C THR A 212 -26.59 13.78 -7.89
N ASP A 213 -27.27 13.91 -6.75
CA ASP A 213 -26.93 13.18 -5.53
C ASP A 213 -27.30 11.69 -5.62
N LEU A 214 -28.24 11.34 -6.51
CA LEU A 214 -28.48 9.95 -6.92
C LEU A 214 -27.36 9.36 -7.77
N GLN A 215 -26.42 10.19 -8.23
CA GLN A 215 -25.28 9.80 -9.06
C GLN A 215 -25.72 8.92 -10.25
N PRO A 216 -26.44 9.47 -11.25
CA PRO A 216 -27.08 8.70 -12.32
C PRO A 216 -26.13 7.75 -13.08
N TRP A 217 -24.84 8.08 -13.18
CA TRP A 217 -23.85 7.20 -13.81
C TRP A 217 -23.55 5.94 -12.99
N HIS A 218 -23.51 6.04 -11.65
CA HIS A 218 -23.40 4.88 -10.77
C HIS A 218 -24.67 4.04 -10.86
N LEU A 219 -25.83 4.68 -10.89
CA LEU A 219 -27.11 3.99 -11.05
C LEU A 219 -27.17 3.20 -12.36
N LYS A 220 -26.79 3.82 -13.49
CA LYS A 220 -26.70 3.15 -14.79
C LYS A 220 -25.79 1.93 -14.75
N ASN A 221 -24.62 2.04 -14.13
CA ASN A 221 -23.69 0.91 -13.98
C ASN A 221 -24.27 -0.19 -13.07
N MET A 222 -24.92 0.21 -11.98
CA MET A 222 -25.49 -0.70 -10.99
C MET A 222 -26.65 -1.51 -11.57
N ILE A 223 -27.58 -0.86 -12.29
CA ILE A 223 -28.66 -1.54 -13.01
C ILE A 223 -28.07 -2.51 -14.03
N ARG A 224 -27.13 -2.07 -14.87
CA ARG A 224 -26.48 -2.92 -15.87
C ARG A 224 -25.88 -4.20 -15.28
N THR A 225 -25.34 -4.13 -14.07
CA THR A 225 -24.78 -5.32 -13.38
C THR A 225 -25.83 -6.12 -12.60
N ALA A 226 -27.03 -5.59 -12.38
CA ALA A 226 -28.06 -6.22 -11.55
C ALA A 226 -29.01 -7.12 -12.34
N ILE A 227 -29.14 -6.87 -13.64
CA ILE A 227 -29.99 -7.63 -14.56
C ILE A 227 -29.13 -8.28 -15.64
N PRO A 228 -29.51 -9.47 -16.13
CA PRO A 228 -28.97 -9.99 -17.36
C PRO A 228 -29.39 -9.08 -18.51
N THR A 229 -28.44 -8.61 -19.32
CA THR A 229 -28.75 -7.74 -20.45
C THR A 229 -29.12 -8.60 -21.65
N SER A 230 -30.30 -9.22 -21.61
CA SER A 230 -30.74 -10.13 -22.67
C SER A 230 -31.37 -9.37 -23.84
N THR A 231 -31.46 -10.02 -25.00
CA THR A 231 -32.21 -9.49 -26.15
C THR A 231 -33.71 -9.34 -25.86
N ASN A 232 -34.21 -10.06 -24.84
CA ASN A 232 -35.62 -10.13 -24.50
C ASN A 232 -36.02 -9.13 -23.38
N PHE A 233 -35.07 -8.50 -22.69
CA PHE A 233 -35.34 -7.48 -21.66
C PHE A 233 -34.50 -6.21 -21.87
N SER A 234 -35.15 -5.06 -22.01
CA SER A 234 -34.50 -3.77 -22.18
C SER A 234 -34.88 -2.80 -21.07
N ALA A 235 -33.89 -2.33 -20.31
CA ALA A 235 -34.08 -1.28 -19.33
C ALA A 235 -33.67 0.10 -19.91
N TYR A 236 -34.43 1.14 -19.61
CA TYR A 236 -34.21 2.51 -20.04
C TYR A 236 -34.15 3.41 -18.82
N LEU A 237 -33.03 4.13 -18.63
CA LEU A 237 -32.85 5.09 -17.55
C LEU A 237 -32.95 6.51 -18.12
N ASN A 238 -33.93 7.28 -17.68
CA ASN A 238 -34.24 8.62 -18.18
C ASN A 238 -34.28 8.66 -19.71
N GLN A 239 -35.04 7.71 -20.30
CA GLN A 239 -35.21 7.49 -21.74
C GLN A 239 -33.95 6.98 -22.48
N GLU A 240 -32.80 6.85 -21.82
CA GLU A 240 -31.61 6.27 -22.40
C GLU A 240 -31.57 4.77 -22.18
N LYS A 241 -31.47 3.98 -23.26
CA LYS A 241 -31.33 2.52 -23.15
C LYS A 241 -30.05 2.15 -22.40
N ILE A 242 -30.17 1.30 -21.39
CA ILE A 242 -29.03 0.68 -20.72
C ILE A 242 -28.51 -0.42 -21.65
N SER A 243 -27.36 -0.18 -22.26
CA SER A 243 -26.68 -1.17 -23.10
C SER A 243 -25.63 -1.93 -22.33
N GLU A 244 -25.30 -3.13 -22.83
CA GLU A 244 -24.04 -3.77 -22.51
C GLU A 244 -22.86 -2.85 -22.85
N ARG A 245 -21.75 -3.09 -22.18
CA ARG A 245 -20.49 -2.41 -22.48
C ARG A 245 -19.46 -3.46 -22.81
N GLU A 246 -18.98 -3.38 -24.03
CA GLU A 246 -17.86 -4.20 -24.46
C GLU A 246 -16.60 -3.84 -23.65
N PRO A 247 -15.76 -4.84 -23.34
CA PRO A 247 -14.45 -4.62 -22.74
C PRO A 247 -13.62 -3.62 -23.56
N ASN A 248 -12.84 -2.78 -22.87
CA ASN A 248 -11.98 -1.80 -23.52
C ASN A 248 -10.66 -2.45 -23.99
N GLY A 249 -10.73 -3.32 -24.99
CA GLY A 249 -9.58 -4.03 -25.54
C GLY A 249 -10.02 -5.08 -26.57
N GLU A 250 -9.07 -5.54 -27.38
CA GLU A 250 -9.28 -6.68 -28.28
C GLU A 250 -9.00 -7.98 -27.52
N GLU A 251 -9.93 -8.94 -27.60
CA GLU A 251 -9.74 -10.27 -27.01
C GLU A 251 -8.66 -11.00 -27.81
N ILE A 252 -7.58 -11.41 -27.13
CA ILE A 252 -6.48 -12.17 -27.76
C ILE A 252 -6.82 -13.65 -27.77
N PHE A 253 -7.26 -14.18 -26.63
CA PHE A 253 -7.69 -15.57 -26.47
C PHE A 253 -8.62 -15.71 -25.26
N ASN A 254 -9.27 -16.87 -25.17
CA ASN A 254 -10.08 -17.28 -24.03
C ASN A 254 -9.78 -18.73 -23.63
N VAL A 255 -10.17 -19.06 -22.41
CA VAL A 255 -10.06 -20.38 -21.80
C VAL A 255 -11.43 -20.76 -21.25
N ASP A 256 -12.06 -21.76 -21.84
CA ASP A 256 -13.39 -22.24 -21.44
C ASP A 256 -13.29 -23.43 -20.48
N VAL A 257 -14.11 -23.44 -19.42
CA VAL A 257 -14.09 -24.53 -18.42
C VAL A 257 -14.42 -25.90 -19.00
N THR A 258 -15.05 -25.95 -20.18
CA THR A 258 -15.40 -27.19 -20.88
C THR A 258 -14.25 -27.80 -21.69
N GLU A 259 -13.09 -27.14 -21.78
CA GLU A 259 -11.90 -27.69 -22.43
C GLU A 259 -11.33 -28.89 -21.65
N ASP A 260 -10.80 -29.92 -22.34
CA ASP A 260 -10.24 -31.12 -21.68
C ASP A 260 -9.14 -30.75 -20.67
N VAL A 261 -8.25 -29.83 -21.05
CA VAL A 261 -7.16 -29.35 -20.19
C VAL A 261 -7.71 -28.65 -18.94
N MET A 262 -8.80 -27.90 -19.06
CA MET A 262 -9.43 -27.22 -17.92
C MET A 262 -10.06 -28.23 -16.96
N ILE A 263 -10.78 -29.22 -17.50
CA ILE A 263 -11.40 -30.28 -16.69
C ILE A 263 -10.33 -31.00 -15.87
N ASP A 264 -9.27 -31.51 -16.50
CA ASP A 264 -8.18 -32.24 -15.82
C ASP A 264 -7.56 -31.43 -14.66
N ARG A 265 -7.38 -30.11 -14.88
CA ARG A 265 -6.78 -29.21 -13.89
C ARG A 265 -7.75 -28.85 -12.76
N ILE A 266 -9.04 -28.67 -13.06
CA ILE A 266 -10.07 -28.48 -12.05
C ILE A 266 -10.17 -29.73 -11.18
N GLU A 267 -10.26 -30.92 -11.77
CA GLU A 267 -10.30 -32.19 -11.03
C GLU A 267 -9.10 -32.34 -10.09
N THR A 268 -7.89 -32.07 -10.58
CA THR A 268 -6.67 -32.08 -9.78
C THR A 268 -6.75 -31.10 -8.60
N THR A 269 -7.26 -29.89 -8.85
CA THR A 269 -7.43 -28.85 -7.83
C THR A 269 -8.43 -29.26 -6.75
N LEU A 270 -9.56 -29.85 -7.15
CA LEU A 270 -10.59 -30.34 -6.23
C LEU A 270 -10.09 -31.54 -5.42
N LYS A 271 -9.36 -32.47 -6.06
CA LYS A 271 -8.74 -33.62 -5.39
C LYS A 271 -7.77 -33.16 -4.29
N ASN A 272 -6.90 -32.20 -4.59
CA ASN A 272 -5.98 -31.62 -3.60
C ASN A 272 -6.71 -30.90 -2.46
N TYR A 273 -7.77 -30.17 -2.77
CA TYR A 273 -8.59 -29.50 -1.77
C TYR A 273 -9.21 -30.49 -0.77
N TRP A 274 -9.86 -31.55 -1.28
CA TRP A 274 -10.50 -32.54 -0.42
C TRP A 274 -9.49 -33.38 0.36
N SER A 275 -8.36 -33.70 -0.25
CA SER A 275 -7.23 -34.34 0.43
C SER A 275 -6.81 -33.53 1.66
N SER A 276 -6.57 -32.23 1.48
CA SER A 276 -6.21 -31.33 2.59
C SER A 276 -7.33 -31.21 3.61
N ARG A 277 -8.58 -30.98 3.18
CA ARG A 277 -9.72 -30.74 4.09
C ARG A 277 -10.08 -31.98 4.91
N LYS A 278 -9.92 -33.18 4.35
CA LYS A 278 -10.17 -34.46 5.05
C LYS A 278 -8.92 -35.07 5.69
N SER A 279 -7.74 -34.45 5.50
CA SER A 279 -6.46 -34.97 5.98
C SER A 279 -6.17 -36.41 5.52
N ILE A 280 -6.46 -36.70 4.25
CA ILE A 280 -6.23 -37.99 3.59
C ILE A 280 -5.27 -37.81 2.40
N GLY A 281 -4.63 -38.87 1.92
CA GLY A 281 -3.80 -38.79 0.72
C GLY A 281 -4.63 -38.40 -0.52
N PRO A 282 -4.05 -37.73 -1.53
CA PRO A 282 -4.77 -37.41 -2.77
C PRO A 282 -5.44 -38.64 -3.39
N ASP A 283 -4.75 -39.77 -3.43
CA ASP A 283 -5.26 -41.01 -4.02
C ASP A 283 -6.36 -41.70 -3.21
N ASP A 284 -6.60 -41.27 -1.97
CA ASP A 284 -7.67 -41.77 -1.11
C ASP A 284 -8.96 -40.92 -1.21
N VAL A 285 -8.92 -39.80 -1.96
CA VAL A 285 -10.10 -38.96 -2.20
C VAL A 285 -11.05 -39.69 -3.15
N SER A 286 -12.32 -39.81 -2.76
CA SER A 286 -13.36 -40.40 -3.60
C SER A 286 -13.65 -39.55 -4.85
N GLU A 287 -13.78 -40.21 -6.00
CA GLU A 287 -14.12 -39.60 -7.31
C GLU A 287 -15.40 -38.74 -7.24
N GLU A 288 -16.39 -39.11 -6.41
CA GLU A 288 -17.64 -38.34 -6.20
C GLU A 288 -17.43 -36.91 -5.69
N LEU A 289 -16.21 -36.53 -5.28
CA LEU A 289 -15.89 -35.20 -4.73
C LEU A 289 -15.10 -34.32 -5.69
N TYR A 290 -14.52 -34.88 -6.75
CA TYR A 290 -13.65 -34.14 -7.66
C TYR A 290 -13.85 -34.45 -9.14
N GLU A 291 -14.48 -35.57 -9.50
CA GLU A 291 -14.72 -35.92 -10.90
C GLU A 291 -15.70 -34.93 -11.52
N VAL A 292 -15.30 -34.35 -12.65
CA VAL A 292 -16.03 -33.30 -13.36
C VAL A 292 -16.45 -33.84 -14.71
N THR A 293 -17.73 -33.67 -15.06
CA THR A 293 -18.25 -34.14 -16.35
C THR A 293 -18.82 -32.98 -17.15
N ARG A 294 -18.79 -33.09 -18.49
CA ARG A 294 -19.44 -32.09 -19.34
C ARG A 294 -20.95 -32.20 -19.21
N THR A 295 -21.60 -31.06 -19.09
CA THR A 295 -23.04 -30.96 -18.98
C THR A 295 -23.57 -29.82 -19.86
N THR A 296 -24.88 -29.74 -19.94
CA THR A 296 -25.56 -28.52 -20.39
C THR A 296 -26.59 -28.16 -19.33
N PHE A 297 -26.91 -26.89 -19.20
CA PHE A 297 -28.00 -26.43 -18.35
C PHE A 297 -28.72 -25.24 -19.00
N SER A 298 -29.88 -24.87 -18.48
CA SER A 298 -30.73 -23.86 -19.11
C SER A 298 -30.08 -22.49 -18.95
N ASP A 299 -30.10 -21.69 -20.03
CA ASP A 299 -29.66 -20.31 -19.95
C ASP A 299 -30.60 -19.53 -19.00
N PRO A 300 -30.10 -18.81 -17.99
CA PRO A 300 -30.95 -18.03 -17.10
C PRO A 300 -31.72 -16.92 -17.83
N GLN A 301 -31.23 -16.44 -18.97
CA GLN A 301 -31.81 -15.37 -19.77
C GLN A 301 -32.85 -15.84 -20.78
N ASP A 302 -32.74 -17.09 -21.22
CA ASP A 302 -33.71 -17.80 -22.06
C ASP A 302 -33.65 -19.30 -21.77
N THR A 303 -34.56 -19.78 -20.93
CA THR A 303 -34.65 -21.16 -20.47
C THR A 303 -34.95 -22.18 -21.58
N ASN A 304 -35.32 -21.72 -22.78
CA ASN A 304 -35.41 -22.57 -23.97
C ASN A 304 -34.03 -22.83 -24.60
N GLU A 305 -33.06 -21.97 -24.34
CA GLU A 305 -31.67 -22.13 -24.72
C GLU A 305 -30.89 -22.92 -23.66
N ARG A 306 -29.83 -23.57 -24.11
CA ARG A 306 -28.98 -24.44 -23.30
C ARG A 306 -27.54 -23.99 -23.44
N ILE A 307 -26.90 -23.67 -22.33
CA ILE A 307 -25.49 -23.33 -22.29
C ILE A 307 -24.65 -24.55 -21.93
N ALA A 308 -23.47 -24.64 -22.53
CA ALA A 308 -22.49 -25.67 -22.24
C ALA A 308 -21.77 -25.35 -20.93
N GLY A 309 -21.42 -26.39 -20.18
CA GLY A 309 -20.69 -26.23 -18.93
C GLY A 309 -20.16 -27.56 -18.42
N ILE A 310 -19.76 -27.55 -17.16
CA ILE A 310 -19.27 -28.70 -16.43
C ILE A 310 -20.13 -28.94 -15.18
N GLU A 311 -20.38 -30.20 -14.85
CA GLU A 311 -21.00 -30.61 -13.61
C GLU A 311 -19.89 -30.78 -12.57
N VAL A 312 -19.89 -29.93 -11.55
CA VAL A 312 -18.90 -29.93 -10.47
C VAL A 312 -19.55 -30.49 -9.21
N PRO A 313 -18.95 -31.51 -8.56
CA PRO A 313 -19.51 -32.05 -7.32
C PRO A 313 -19.75 -30.97 -6.25
N ILE A 314 -20.90 -31.05 -5.58
CA ILE A 314 -21.39 -30.11 -4.56
C ILE A 314 -21.81 -28.74 -5.10
N LEU A 315 -21.02 -28.12 -6.00
CA LEU A 315 -21.35 -26.84 -6.60
C LEU A 315 -22.41 -26.93 -7.71
N GLY A 316 -22.59 -28.11 -8.32
CA GLY A 316 -23.52 -28.32 -9.43
C GLY A 316 -22.98 -27.81 -10.78
N PRO A 317 -23.86 -27.44 -11.73
CA PRO A 317 -23.44 -26.99 -13.04
C PRO A 317 -22.70 -25.65 -12.99
N VAL A 318 -21.64 -25.53 -13.78
CA VAL A 318 -20.82 -24.31 -13.94
C VAL A 318 -20.57 -24.09 -15.43
N SER A 319 -20.90 -22.90 -15.92
CA SER A 319 -20.49 -22.43 -17.26
C SER A 319 -19.62 -21.20 -17.09
N GLY A 320 -18.58 -21.05 -17.91
CA GLY A 320 -17.78 -19.84 -17.87
C GLY A 320 -16.46 -19.94 -18.60
N GLN A 321 -15.87 -18.78 -18.83
CA GLN A 321 -14.61 -18.64 -19.52
C GLN A 321 -13.79 -17.47 -18.95
N GLY A 322 -12.47 -17.62 -18.97
CA GLY A 322 -11.53 -16.54 -18.73
C GLY A 322 -11.04 -15.98 -20.05
N ARG A 323 -11.03 -14.66 -20.19
CA ARG A 323 -10.65 -13.97 -21.43
C ARG A 323 -9.50 -13.01 -21.16
N TYR A 324 -8.55 -12.97 -22.09
CA TYR A 324 -7.37 -12.12 -22.02
C TYR A 324 -7.37 -11.08 -23.13
N PHE A 325 -6.99 -9.85 -22.81
CA PHE A 325 -7.10 -8.71 -23.70
C PHE A 325 -5.75 -8.03 -23.95
N ASP A 326 -5.65 -7.36 -25.10
CA ASP A 326 -4.43 -6.65 -25.56
C ASP A 326 -3.97 -5.51 -24.64
N ARG A 327 -4.86 -5.00 -23.78
CA ARG A 327 -4.61 -3.85 -22.90
C ARG A 327 -5.42 -3.93 -21.63
N SER A 328 -5.09 -3.04 -20.67
CA SER A 328 -5.89 -2.94 -19.45
C SER A 328 -7.33 -2.54 -19.75
N LEU A 329 -8.26 -3.31 -19.19
CA LEU A 329 -9.69 -3.08 -19.38
C LEU A 329 -10.19 -1.86 -18.62
N THR A 330 -9.49 -1.46 -17.55
CA THR A 330 -9.92 -0.37 -16.66
C THR A 330 -9.10 0.88 -16.90
N THR A 331 -9.72 1.86 -17.56
CA THR A 331 -9.12 3.17 -17.80
C THR A 331 -9.00 4.00 -16.50
N ASP A 332 -8.04 4.93 -16.46
CA ASP A 332 -7.80 5.79 -15.29
C ASP A 332 -9.07 6.54 -14.85
N LYS A 333 -9.81 7.11 -15.82
CA LYS A 333 -11.10 7.78 -15.57
C LYS A 333 -12.15 6.90 -14.89
N ARG A 334 -12.09 5.57 -15.09
CA ARG A 334 -13.01 4.62 -14.44
C ARG A 334 -12.52 4.24 -13.06
N ARG A 335 -11.21 4.05 -12.92
CA ARG A 335 -10.56 3.82 -11.63
C ARG A 335 -10.82 4.98 -10.65
N GLU A 336 -10.66 6.22 -11.12
CA GLU A 336 -11.00 7.44 -10.37
C GLU A 336 -12.47 7.49 -9.91
N ARG A 337 -13.37 6.85 -10.66
CA ARG A 337 -14.80 6.74 -10.35
C ARG A 337 -15.16 5.47 -9.56
N GLY A 338 -14.16 4.71 -9.11
CA GLY A 338 -14.36 3.48 -8.34
C GLY A 338 -14.93 2.31 -9.15
N PHE A 339 -14.84 2.33 -10.48
CA PHE A 339 -15.26 1.20 -11.33
C PHE A 339 -14.07 0.37 -11.78
N GLN A 340 -14.27 -0.94 -11.83
CA GLN A 340 -13.32 -1.91 -12.39
C GLN A 340 -14.02 -2.73 -13.46
N ASP A 341 -13.38 -2.84 -14.63
CA ASP A 341 -13.88 -3.59 -15.80
C ASP A 341 -13.17 -4.94 -15.98
N HIS A 342 -12.15 -5.22 -15.17
CA HIS A 342 -11.37 -6.47 -15.14
C HIS A 342 -11.73 -7.32 -13.91
N GLY A 343 -11.33 -8.59 -13.91
CA GLY A 343 -11.48 -9.54 -12.80
C GLY A 343 -12.57 -10.59 -13.01
N PHE A 344 -13.07 -11.18 -11.92
CA PHE A 344 -14.12 -12.20 -11.97
C PHE A 344 -15.50 -11.57 -11.96
N ARG A 345 -16.39 -12.04 -12.83
CA ARG A 345 -17.82 -11.79 -12.82
C ARG A 345 -18.54 -13.10 -12.60
N VAL A 346 -18.99 -13.30 -11.37
CA VAL A 346 -19.71 -14.52 -10.98
C VAL A 346 -21.20 -14.21 -10.95
N ASN A 347 -21.95 -14.89 -11.82
CA ASN A 347 -23.38 -14.77 -11.93
C ASN A 347 -24.08 -15.98 -11.31
N VAL A 348 -25.23 -15.72 -10.72
CA VAL A 348 -26.16 -16.75 -10.22
C VAL A 348 -27.53 -16.41 -10.77
N ARG A 349 -28.06 -17.29 -11.62
CA ARG A 349 -29.27 -17.07 -12.39
C ARG A 349 -29.20 -15.78 -13.20
N GLY A 350 -28.04 -15.51 -13.81
CA GLY A 350 -27.78 -14.31 -14.61
C GLY A 350 -27.58 -13.01 -13.82
N LYS A 351 -27.64 -13.03 -12.48
CA LYS A 351 -27.35 -11.84 -11.64
C LYS A 351 -25.90 -11.86 -11.13
N LEU A 352 -25.16 -10.78 -11.34
CA LEU A 352 -23.82 -10.60 -10.80
C LEU A 352 -23.86 -10.46 -9.27
N ILE A 353 -23.19 -11.37 -8.56
CA ILE A 353 -23.19 -11.42 -7.09
C ILE A 353 -21.97 -10.74 -6.45
N ASN A 354 -20.86 -10.56 -7.17
CA ASN A 354 -19.60 -10.07 -6.59
C ASN A 354 -19.25 -8.62 -7.00
N LYS A 355 -20.26 -7.75 -6.99
CA LYS A 355 -20.15 -6.35 -7.47
C LYS A 355 -19.07 -5.53 -6.78
N SER A 356 -18.83 -5.76 -5.49
CA SER A 356 -17.87 -5.04 -4.67
C SER A 356 -16.53 -5.77 -4.47
N ASP A 357 -16.44 -7.02 -4.93
CA ASP A 357 -15.27 -7.88 -4.73
C ASP A 357 -14.94 -8.63 -6.04
N PRO A 358 -14.16 -8.00 -6.92
CA PRO A 358 -13.79 -8.57 -8.21
C PRO A 358 -12.85 -9.76 -8.09
N LEU A 359 -12.24 -9.99 -6.91
CA LEU A 359 -11.43 -11.18 -6.61
C LEU A 359 -12.29 -12.34 -6.09
N PHE A 360 -13.56 -12.10 -5.76
CA PHE A 360 -14.46 -13.11 -5.21
C PHE A 360 -13.91 -13.76 -3.93
N GLY A 361 -13.23 -12.99 -3.08
CA GLY A 361 -12.57 -13.45 -1.86
C GLY A 361 -11.31 -14.27 -2.09
N LEU A 362 -10.72 -14.19 -3.29
CA LEU A 362 -9.36 -14.66 -3.55
C LEU A 362 -8.34 -13.60 -3.11
N GLU A 363 -7.12 -14.07 -2.83
CA GLU A 363 -5.97 -13.19 -2.58
C GLU A 363 -5.58 -12.41 -3.86
N PRO A 364 -4.90 -11.27 -3.75
CA PRO A 364 -4.46 -10.48 -4.90
C PRO A 364 -3.70 -11.34 -5.93
N LEU A 365 -4.04 -11.14 -7.21
CA LEU A 365 -3.48 -11.86 -8.35
C LEU A 365 -2.53 -10.94 -9.14
N SER A 366 -1.58 -11.49 -9.89
CA SER A 366 -0.58 -10.75 -10.71
C SER A 366 -1.15 -9.49 -11.36
N PHE A 367 -0.63 -8.31 -11.00
CA PHE A 367 -1.24 -7.01 -11.35
C PHE A 367 -1.28 -6.75 -12.87
N SER A 368 -0.31 -7.25 -13.65
CA SER A 368 -0.29 -7.04 -15.12
C SER A 368 -1.36 -7.88 -15.83
N THR A 369 -1.34 -9.21 -15.67
CA THR A 369 -2.34 -10.11 -16.25
C THR A 369 -3.73 -9.79 -15.72
N TRP A 370 -3.87 -9.50 -14.42
CA TRP A 370 -5.15 -9.18 -13.78
C TRP A 370 -5.82 -7.96 -14.43
N ALA A 371 -5.07 -6.91 -14.73
CA ALA A 371 -5.60 -5.70 -15.36
C ALA A 371 -6.14 -5.93 -16.78
N GLN A 372 -5.69 -6.99 -17.46
CA GLN A 372 -6.05 -7.39 -18.83
C GLN A 372 -6.98 -8.61 -18.87
N PHE A 373 -7.43 -9.08 -17.71
CA PHE A 373 -8.20 -10.31 -17.57
C PHE A 373 -9.66 -9.99 -17.22
N LEU A 374 -10.58 -10.70 -17.88
CA LEU A 374 -11.98 -10.72 -17.49
C LEU A 374 -12.48 -12.16 -17.59
N ALA A 375 -13.06 -12.67 -16.52
CA ALA A 375 -13.72 -13.97 -16.55
C ALA A 375 -15.17 -13.86 -16.12
N GLU A 376 -16.02 -14.56 -16.86
CA GLU A 376 -17.47 -14.55 -16.68
C GLU A 376 -17.96 -15.97 -16.45
N PHE A 377 -18.66 -16.16 -15.34
CA PHE A 377 -19.17 -17.46 -14.91
C PHE A 377 -20.64 -17.39 -14.54
N GLU A 378 -21.36 -18.46 -14.82
CA GLU A 378 -22.71 -18.74 -14.35
C GLU A 378 -22.62 -19.99 -13.45
N MET A 379 -22.96 -19.83 -12.17
CA MET A 379 -22.83 -20.87 -11.13
C MET A 379 -24.14 -21.00 -10.32
N PRO A 380 -25.19 -21.65 -10.85
CA PRO A 380 -26.50 -21.72 -10.20
C PRO A 380 -26.49 -22.34 -8.79
N GLY A 381 -25.57 -23.26 -8.49
CA GLY A 381 -25.48 -23.89 -7.17
C GLY A 381 -25.02 -22.97 -6.04
N LEU A 382 -24.56 -21.75 -6.36
CA LEU A 382 -24.33 -20.73 -5.34
C LEU A 382 -25.64 -20.12 -4.78
N ASP A 383 -26.80 -20.33 -5.42
CA ASP A 383 -28.08 -19.71 -4.98
C ASP A 383 -28.41 -20.03 -3.51
N GLU A 384 -28.09 -21.24 -3.03
CA GLU A 384 -28.37 -21.65 -1.66
C GLU A 384 -27.51 -20.95 -0.61
N VAL A 385 -26.28 -20.57 -0.97
CA VAL A 385 -25.28 -19.98 -0.06
C VAL A 385 -25.26 -18.45 -0.06
N ILE A 386 -26.05 -17.81 -0.92
CA ILE A 386 -26.22 -16.34 -0.96
C ILE A 386 -26.97 -15.86 0.29
N ARG A 387 -26.37 -14.92 1.04
CA ARG A 387 -27.04 -14.24 2.16
C ARG A 387 -28.08 -13.24 1.67
N VAL A 388 -28.97 -12.80 2.56
CA VAL A 388 -30.05 -11.83 2.25
C VAL A 388 -29.52 -10.54 1.61
N GLN A 389 -28.28 -10.13 1.92
CA GLN A 389 -27.65 -8.93 1.36
C GLN A 389 -27.14 -9.08 -0.09
N ARG A 390 -27.30 -10.25 -0.72
CA ARG A 390 -27.01 -10.57 -2.13
C ARG A 390 -25.58 -10.35 -2.63
N ASP A 391 -24.70 -9.76 -1.83
CA ASP A 391 -23.28 -9.52 -2.15
C ASP A 391 -22.31 -10.21 -1.18
N GLN A 392 -22.81 -11.00 -0.22
CA GLN A 392 -22.02 -11.76 0.74
C GLN A 392 -22.42 -13.24 0.72
N LEU A 393 -21.43 -14.13 0.63
CA LEU A 393 -21.62 -15.57 0.62
C LEU A 393 -21.40 -16.17 2.01
N MET A 394 -22.07 -17.29 2.28
CA MET A 394 -21.77 -18.12 3.44
C MET A 394 -20.44 -18.88 3.22
N ASP A 395 -19.73 -19.13 4.32
CA ASP A 395 -18.47 -19.86 4.32
C ASP A 395 -18.74 -21.37 4.22
N GLU A 396 -19.16 -21.79 3.04
CA GLU A 396 -19.64 -23.13 2.73
C GLU A 396 -18.75 -23.79 1.65
N PRO A 397 -18.76 -25.13 1.53
CA PRO A 397 -17.96 -25.85 0.53
C PRO A 397 -18.12 -25.31 -0.91
N GLU A 398 -19.32 -24.95 -1.32
CA GLU A 398 -19.68 -24.40 -2.64
C GLU A 398 -18.87 -23.13 -2.93
N THR A 399 -18.82 -22.19 -1.98
CA THR A 399 -18.04 -20.94 -2.09
C THR A 399 -16.55 -21.22 -2.27
N HIS A 400 -16.01 -22.17 -1.53
CA HIS A 400 -14.60 -22.56 -1.62
C HIS A 400 -14.25 -23.29 -2.92
N ILE A 401 -15.17 -24.08 -3.46
CA ILE A 401 -15.03 -24.78 -4.74
C ILE A 401 -15.09 -23.77 -5.88
N ALA A 402 -16.06 -22.86 -5.86
CA ALA A 402 -16.17 -21.77 -6.83
C ALA A 402 -14.87 -20.96 -6.92
N ARG A 403 -14.34 -20.49 -5.78
CA ARG A 403 -13.05 -19.78 -5.70
C ARG A 403 -11.90 -20.55 -6.35
N ARG A 404 -11.86 -21.87 -6.21
CA ARG A 404 -10.81 -22.72 -6.79
C ARG A 404 -10.92 -22.80 -8.31
N ILE A 405 -12.14 -22.92 -8.84
CA ILE A 405 -12.38 -22.89 -10.29
C ILE A 405 -11.94 -21.55 -10.85
N LEU A 406 -12.35 -20.44 -10.23
CA LEU A 406 -11.95 -19.08 -10.64
C LEU A 406 -10.42 -18.93 -10.66
N LYS A 407 -9.75 -19.34 -9.57
CA LYS A 407 -8.29 -19.29 -9.47
C LYS A 407 -7.62 -20.16 -10.55
N GLN A 408 -8.11 -21.37 -10.77
CA GLN A 408 -7.56 -22.27 -11.78
C GLN A 408 -7.71 -21.70 -13.20
N THR A 409 -8.87 -21.11 -13.52
CA THR A 409 -9.08 -20.45 -14.81
C THR A 409 -8.13 -19.28 -15.01
N PHE A 410 -7.91 -18.45 -13.97
CA PHE A 410 -6.93 -17.36 -14.06
C PHE A 410 -5.51 -17.88 -14.30
N GLN A 411 -5.13 -18.97 -13.62
CA GLN A 411 -3.82 -19.62 -13.81
C GLN A 411 -3.64 -20.13 -15.24
N GLU A 412 -4.68 -20.72 -15.84
CA GLU A 412 -4.60 -21.16 -17.24
C GLU A 412 -4.50 -20.00 -18.23
N VAL A 413 -5.28 -18.93 -18.01
CA VAL A 413 -5.16 -17.74 -18.86
C VAL A 413 -3.75 -17.17 -18.78
N ARG A 414 -3.18 -17.07 -17.58
CA ARG A 414 -1.79 -16.63 -17.40
C ARG A 414 -0.78 -17.55 -18.08
N GLN A 415 -0.97 -18.86 -18.01
CA GLN A 415 -0.09 -19.83 -18.66
C GLN A 415 -0.16 -19.70 -20.20
N GLN A 416 -1.36 -19.52 -20.76
CA GLN A 416 -1.52 -19.33 -22.20
C GLN A 416 -0.94 -17.99 -22.67
N GLN A 417 -1.09 -16.92 -21.89
CA GLN A 417 -0.44 -15.63 -22.15
C GLN A 417 1.08 -15.82 -22.29
N ARG A 418 1.71 -16.53 -21.33
CA ARG A 418 3.15 -16.81 -21.37
C ARG A 418 3.56 -17.61 -22.59
N ASN A 419 2.79 -18.65 -22.93
CA ASN A 419 3.07 -19.46 -24.11
C ASN A 419 2.99 -18.62 -25.40
N GLN A 420 2.00 -17.74 -25.51
CA GLN A 420 1.85 -16.82 -26.64
C GLN A 420 3.02 -15.83 -26.74
N GLU A 421 3.43 -15.25 -25.60
CA GLU A 421 4.60 -14.37 -25.54
C GLU A 421 5.88 -15.10 -25.95
N ASP A 422 6.05 -16.37 -25.58
CA ASP A 422 7.19 -17.19 -25.97
C ASP A 422 7.16 -17.56 -27.47
N GLU A 423 5.99 -17.86 -28.03
CA GLU A 423 5.81 -18.13 -29.47
C GLU A 423 6.06 -16.87 -30.33
N ASP A 424 5.55 -15.72 -29.90
CA ASP A 424 5.79 -14.44 -30.57
C ASP A 424 7.27 -14.04 -30.49
N ASN A 425 7.92 -14.26 -29.35
CA ASN A 425 9.36 -14.07 -29.19
C ASN A 425 10.18 -15.04 -30.07
N ALA A 426 9.77 -16.30 -30.19
CA ALA A 426 10.41 -17.28 -31.09
C ALA A 426 10.20 -16.91 -32.58
N GLY A 427 9.05 -16.35 -32.94
CA GLY A 427 8.74 -15.83 -34.26
C GLY A 427 9.59 -14.60 -34.64
N ILE A 428 9.86 -13.71 -33.69
CA ILE A 428 10.78 -12.56 -33.85
C ILE A 428 12.22 -13.04 -34.04
N ILE A 429 12.66 -14.09 -33.33
CA ILE A 429 13.99 -14.70 -33.51
C ILE A 429 14.12 -15.37 -34.89
N SER A 430 13.04 -15.93 -35.44
CA SER A 430 13.02 -16.50 -36.79
C SER A 430 13.04 -15.41 -37.89
N ARG A 431 12.29 -14.32 -37.70
CA ARG A 431 12.14 -13.21 -38.67
C ARG A 431 13.28 -12.18 -38.62
N SER A 432 14.05 -12.11 -37.54
CA SER A 432 15.21 -11.23 -37.40
C SER A 432 16.42 -11.63 -38.26
N SER A 433 16.32 -12.73 -39.02
CA SER A 433 17.27 -13.04 -40.11
C SER A 433 16.96 -12.35 -41.44
N SER A 434 15.84 -11.61 -41.56
CA SER A 434 15.60 -10.75 -42.72
C SER A 434 14.68 -9.57 -42.42
N SER A 435 15.30 -8.39 -42.40
CA SER A 435 14.74 -7.04 -42.50
C SER A 435 14.02 -6.44 -41.28
N SER A 436 14.63 -5.35 -40.83
CA SER A 436 14.22 -4.35 -39.85
C SER A 436 12.97 -3.56 -40.24
N SER A 437 12.02 -3.43 -39.32
CA SER A 437 11.37 -2.14 -38.99
C SER A 437 10.47 -2.25 -37.75
N SER A 438 10.58 -1.23 -36.88
CA SER A 438 9.77 -0.89 -35.69
C SER A 438 9.67 -1.96 -34.59
N GLY A 439 10.65 -1.96 -33.68
CA GLY A 439 10.63 -2.73 -32.46
C GLY A 439 10.10 -1.92 -31.28
N GLU A 440 8.95 -2.31 -30.74
CA GLU A 440 8.71 -2.27 -29.31
C GLU A 440 9.07 -3.67 -28.79
N THR A 441 10.20 -3.76 -28.10
CA THR A 441 10.67 -5.01 -27.49
C THR A 441 9.87 -5.22 -26.21
N LEU A 442 8.93 -6.18 -26.22
CA LEU A 442 8.28 -6.68 -25.02
C LEU A 442 9.35 -7.30 -24.11
N GLN A 443 9.67 -6.61 -23.01
CA GLN A 443 10.62 -7.08 -22.01
C GLN A 443 9.95 -8.19 -21.19
N ARG A 444 10.55 -9.39 -21.15
CA ARG A 444 10.16 -10.48 -20.23
C ARG A 444 10.11 -9.96 -18.78
N THR A 445 9.36 -10.57 -17.87
CA THR A 445 9.42 -10.18 -16.45
C THR A 445 10.68 -10.73 -15.77
N PHE A 446 11.05 -10.18 -14.62
CA PHE A 446 12.18 -10.67 -13.80
C PHE A 446 11.99 -12.13 -13.39
N SER A 447 10.78 -12.48 -12.95
CA SER A 447 10.42 -13.81 -12.45
C SER A 447 10.52 -14.87 -13.54
N ASP A 448 10.11 -14.55 -14.77
CA ASP A 448 10.26 -15.46 -15.92
C ASP A 448 11.73 -15.73 -16.24
N ARG A 449 12.56 -14.67 -16.28
CA ARG A 449 14.00 -14.80 -16.51
C ARG A 449 14.69 -15.62 -15.43
N LEU A 450 14.30 -15.41 -14.17
CA LEU A 450 14.88 -16.10 -13.03
C LEU A 450 14.48 -17.59 -13.01
N GLN A 451 13.21 -17.90 -13.27
CA GLN A 451 12.71 -19.27 -13.31
C GLN A 451 13.36 -20.07 -14.45
N GLU A 452 13.52 -19.48 -15.64
CA GLU A 452 14.23 -20.11 -16.77
C GLU A 452 15.68 -20.47 -16.40
N ARG A 453 16.37 -19.57 -15.68
CA ARG A 453 17.79 -19.74 -15.37
C ARG A 453 18.06 -20.53 -14.09
N SER A 454 17.11 -20.60 -13.16
CA SER A 454 17.34 -21.13 -11.80
C SER A 454 16.09 -21.75 -11.16
N ASN A 455 15.26 -22.44 -11.95
CA ASN A 455 13.95 -23.02 -11.57
C ASN A 455 13.85 -23.55 -10.13
N HIS A 456 14.61 -24.59 -9.76
CA HIS A 456 14.48 -25.25 -8.45
C HIS A 456 14.98 -24.37 -7.28
N TYR A 457 16.03 -23.59 -7.51
CA TYR A 457 16.62 -22.72 -6.49
C TYR A 457 15.82 -21.45 -6.27
N ALA A 458 15.12 -20.98 -7.30
CA ALA A 458 14.30 -19.79 -7.23
C ALA A 458 13.09 -20.03 -6.30
N TYR A 459 12.45 -21.20 -6.37
CA TYR A 459 11.35 -21.54 -5.46
C TYR A 459 11.80 -21.60 -3.99
N ASP A 460 12.96 -22.22 -3.76
CA ASP A 460 13.57 -22.27 -2.43
C ASP A 460 13.97 -20.89 -1.91
N ALA A 461 14.44 -20.02 -2.80
CA ALA A 461 14.73 -18.63 -2.50
C ALA A 461 13.50 -17.89 -2.01
N VAL A 462 12.39 -17.92 -2.77
CA VAL A 462 11.13 -17.22 -2.40
C VAL A 462 10.60 -17.73 -1.07
N SER A 463 10.54 -19.05 -0.93
CA SER A 463 9.99 -19.71 0.26
C SER A 463 10.73 -19.31 1.54
N GLY A 464 12.04 -19.09 1.47
CA GLY A 464 12.84 -18.72 2.65
C GLY A 464 12.76 -17.25 3.05
N LEU A 465 12.06 -16.41 2.28
CA LEU A 465 11.81 -15.02 2.63
C LEU A 465 10.70 -14.86 3.69
N HIS A 466 9.84 -15.87 3.87
CA HIS A 466 8.73 -15.87 4.84
C HIS A 466 9.11 -16.45 6.21
N ASP A 467 8.31 -16.13 7.25
CA ASP A 467 8.46 -16.71 8.59
C ASP A 467 7.68 -18.04 8.70
N GLU A 468 8.25 -19.03 9.41
CA GLU A 468 7.72 -20.42 9.46
C GLU A 468 6.29 -20.54 10.02
N THR A 469 5.75 -19.49 10.63
CA THR A 469 4.39 -19.42 11.16
C THR A 469 3.31 -19.19 10.10
N GLU A 470 3.69 -18.72 8.90
CA GLU A 470 2.77 -18.49 7.79
C GLU A 470 2.80 -19.68 6.82
N LYS A 471 1.78 -20.54 6.89
CA LYS A 471 1.59 -21.67 5.97
C LYS A 471 1.07 -21.19 4.60
N ARG A 472 1.79 -20.29 3.94
CA ARG A 472 1.46 -19.81 2.58
C ARG A 472 2.39 -20.50 1.58
N SER A 473 1.84 -21.11 0.53
CA SER A 473 2.64 -21.56 -0.61
C SER A 473 2.79 -20.37 -1.55
N LEU A 474 3.97 -19.75 -1.56
CA LEU A 474 4.28 -18.71 -2.54
C LEU A 474 4.58 -19.36 -3.88
N ASP A 475 4.07 -18.74 -4.95
CA ASP A 475 4.48 -19.04 -6.30
C ASP A 475 5.61 -18.07 -6.69
N LEU A 476 6.54 -18.51 -7.53
CA LEU A 476 7.66 -17.66 -8.03
C LEU A 476 7.19 -16.38 -8.72
N ASP A 477 5.95 -16.47 -9.16
CA ASP A 477 5.12 -15.52 -9.86
C ASP A 477 4.57 -14.36 -9.02
N ASP A 478 4.76 -14.41 -7.70
CA ASP A 478 4.38 -13.36 -6.73
C ASP A 478 5.52 -12.37 -6.45
N ILE A 479 6.74 -12.68 -6.90
CA ILE A 479 7.88 -11.75 -6.80
C ILE A 479 7.72 -10.68 -7.88
N ASP A 480 7.22 -9.52 -7.49
CA ASP A 480 7.36 -8.30 -8.28
C ASP A 480 8.41 -7.37 -7.65
N ILE A 481 9.14 -6.64 -8.49
CA ILE A 481 10.12 -5.64 -8.04
C ILE A 481 9.45 -4.28 -8.09
N GLU A 482 9.05 -3.79 -6.92
CA GLU A 482 8.43 -2.50 -6.76
C GLU A 482 9.44 -1.46 -6.29
N VAL A 483 9.31 -0.24 -6.79
CA VAL A 483 10.16 0.88 -6.40
C VAL A 483 9.36 1.78 -5.48
N LYS A 484 9.83 1.98 -4.25
CA LYS A 484 9.14 2.84 -3.27
C LYS A 484 10.12 3.84 -2.63
N PRO A 485 9.67 5.08 -2.37
CA PRO A 485 10.45 6.05 -1.60
C PRO A 485 10.41 5.65 -0.12
N LEU A 486 11.44 4.97 0.35
CA LEU A 486 11.67 4.72 1.78
C LEU A 486 12.72 5.69 2.32
N LYS A 487 13.03 5.63 3.63
CA LYS A 487 14.03 6.52 4.21
C LYS A 487 15.42 6.20 3.65
N PRO A 488 16.34 7.17 3.57
CA PRO A 488 17.74 6.91 3.19
C PRO A 488 18.46 5.91 4.12
N THR A 489 18.00 5.81 5.37
CA THR A 489 18.48 4.86 6.39
C THR A 489 17.98 3.43 6.18
N ASP A 490 16.85 3.25 5.49
CA ASP A 490 16.34 1.94 5.16
C ASP A 490 17.24 1.24 4.13
N ARG A 491 17.20 -0.11 4.10
CA ARG A 491 18.08 -0.90 3.23
C ARG A 491 17.76 -0.66 1.75
N ALA A 492 18.75 -0.88 0.89
CA ALA A 492 18.55 -0.74 -0.57
C ALA A 492 17.48 -1.70 -1.14
N VAL A 493 17.30 -2.85 -0.51
CA VAL A 493 16.32 -3.87 -0.91
C VAL A 493 15.72 -4.56 0.31
N GLU A 494 14.39 -4.61 0.34
CA GLU A 494 13.62 -5.26 1.39
C GLU A 494 12.52 -6.14 0.82
N TYR A 495 11.98 -7.01 1.68
CA TYR A 495 10.87 -7.87 1.34
C TYR A 495 9.69 -7.55 2.23
N ASN A 496 8.57 -7.17 1.62
CA ASN A 496 7.32 -6.98 2.32
C ASN A 496 6.54 -8.30 2.34
N SER A 497 6.42 -8.91 3.51
CA SER A 497 5.65 -10.15 3.69
C SER A 497 4.14 -9.98 3.52
N ASP A 498 3.60 -8.80 3.80
CA ASP A 498 2.16 -8.53 3.71
C ASP A 498 1.71 -8.40 2.25
N GLU A 499 2.52 -7.70 1.44
CA GLU A 499 2.25 -7.42 0.03
C GLU A 499 2.92 -8.42 -0.92
N LEU A 500 3.77 -9.31 -0.41
CA LEU A 500 4.57 -10.29 -1.16
C LEU A 500 5.60 -9.69 -2.14
N GLN A 501 5.96 -8.41 -1.97
CA GLN A 501 6.77 -7.66 -2.92
C GLN A 501 8.24 -7.54 -2.50
N VAL A 502 9.13 -7.53 -3.49
CA VAL A 502 10.51 -7.07 -3.32
C VAL A 502 10.51 -5.55 -3.52
N ILE A 503 10.83 -4.81 -2.47
CA ILE A 503 10.86 -3.35 -2.50
C ILE A 503 12.30 -2.90 -2.74
N ILE A 504 12.51 -2.11 -3.78
CA ILE A 504 13.73 -1.35 -4.02
C ILE A 504 13.53 0.05 -3.46
N ASN A 505 14.39 0.44 -2.52
CA ASN A 505 14.33 1.74 -1.87
C ASN A 505 14.93 2.83 -2.77
N GLU A 506 14.10 3.64 -3.43
CA GLU A 506 14.62 4.73 -4.27
C GLU A 506 15.28 5.86 -3.48
N GLY A 507 15.01 5.96 -2.18
CA GLY A 507 15.67 6.90 -1.27
C GLY A 507 17.04 6.43 -0.77
N HIS A 508 17.45 5.20 -1.08
CA HIS A 508 18.78 4.70 -0.69
C HIS A 508 19.88 5.52 -1.39
N PRO A 509 20.93 5.99 -0.67
CA PRO A 509 21.92 6.96 -1.18
C PRO A 509 22.53 6.60 -2.54
N LEU A 510 22.87 5.31 -2.74
CA LEU A 510 23.42 4.85 -4.02
C LEU A 510 22.41 4.96 -5.17
N ILE A 511 21.18 4.54 -4.94
CA ILE A 511 20.13 4.46 -5.98
C ILE A 511 19.72 5.88 -6.36
N ASP A 512 19.49 6.71 -5.36
CA ASP A 512 19.17 8.12 -5.50
C ASP A 512 20.27 8.88 -6.26
N THR A 513 21.54 8.71 -5.87
CA THR A 513 22.70 9.32 -6.56
C THR A 513 22.83 8.84 -8.00
N LEU A 514 22.66 7.53 -8.25
CA LEU A 514 22.67 6.98 -9.60
C LEU A 514 21.55 7.58 -10.46
N ARG A 515 20.32 7.70 -9.94
CA ARG A 515 19.19 8.27 -10.68
C ARG A 515 19.34 9.75 -11.01
N ARG A 516 20.10 10.50 -10.21
CA ARG A 516 20.47 11.89 -10.52
C ARG A 516 21.53 11.99 -11.62
N SER A 517 22.27 10.92 -11.89
CA SER A 517 23.25 10.87 -12.97
C SER A 517 22.57 10.71 -14.33
N SER A 518 23.00 11.52 -15.31
CA SER A 518 22.53 11.42 -16.69
C SER A 518 22.89 10.09 -17.38
N ASP A 519 23.88 9.38 -16.86
CA ASP A 519 24.38 8.12 -17.44
C ASP A 519 23.57 6.90 -16.97
N PHE A 520 22.73 7.05 -15.93
CA PHE A 520 21.91 5.98 -15.40
C PHE A 520 20.57 5.89 -16.14
N THR A 521 20.64 5.32 -17.34
CA THR A 521 19.45 5.12 -18.19
C THR A 521 18.50 4.08 -17.59
N ARG A 522 17.22 4.12 -18.00
CA ARG A 522 16.17 3.18 -17.56
C ARG A 522 16.56 1.69 -17.71
N ASN A 523 17.24 1.31 -18.79
CA ASN A 523 17.68 -0.07 -18.99
C ASN A 523 18.75 -0.51 -17.99
N ILE A 524 19.63 0.41 -17.60
CA ILE A 524 20.68 0.15 -16.59
C ILE A 524 20.03 0.10 -15.20
N GLU A 525 19.08 1.00 -14.94
CA GLU A 525 18.27 1.01 -13.73
C GLU A 525 17.52 -0.31 -13.52
N ASP A 526 16.84 -0.83 -14.55
CA ASP A 526 16.10 -2.08 -14.46
C ASP A 526 17.02 -3.29 -14.22
N ALA A 527 18.18 -3.35 -14.91
CA ALA A 527 19.18 -4.38 -14.64
C ALA A 527 19.77 -4.28 -13.22
N PHE A 528 19.95 -3.05 -12.71
CA PHE A 528 20.46 -2.81 -11.37
C PHE A 528 19.46 -3.27 -10.30
N LYS A 529 18.16 -3.02 -10.49
CA LYS A 529 17.08 -3.50 -9.62
C LYS A 529 17.09 -5.03 -9.50
N GLU A 530 17.27 -5.76 -10.60
CA GLU A 530 17.36 -7.23 -10.58
C GLU A 530 18.58 -7.73 -9.80
N ILE A 531 19.72 -7.03 -9.91
CA ILE A 531 20.94 -7.36 -9.15
C ILE A 531 20.68 -7.20 -7.64
N LEU A 532 19.98 -6.14 -7.25
CA LEU A 532 19.59 -5.92 -5.84
C LEU A 532 18.60 -7.00 -5.38
N ALA A 533 17.56 -7.30 -6.16
CA ALA A 533 16.58 -8.35 -5.84
C ALA A 533 17.23 -9.74 -5.72
N ALA A 534 18.22 -10.05 -6.57
CA ALA A 534 18.96 -11.31 -6.52
C ALA A 534 19.62 -11.55 -5.15
N ARG A 535 20.11 -10.48 -4.50
CA ARG A 535 20.73 -10.60 -3.17
C ARG A 535 19.74 -11.09 -2.12
N LEU A 536 18.52 -10.58 -2.16
CA LEU A 536 17.44 -10.95 -1.26
C LEU A 536 17.02 -12.41 -1.48
N LEU A 537 16.94 -12.85 -2.73
CA LEU A 537 16.66 -14.24 -3.07
C LEU A 537 17.75 -15.21 -2.59
N ILE A 538 19.03 -14.84 -2.70
CA ILE A 538 20.13 -15.63 -2.13
C ILE A 538 19.97 -15.76 -0.61
N TYR A 539 19.58 -14.68 0.08
CA TYR A 539 19.29 -14.72 1.52
C TYR A 539 18.15 -15.70 1.83
N GLY A 540 17.03 -15.61 1.12
CA GLY A 540 15.91 -16.53 1.28
C GLY A 540 16.32 -17.99 1.08
N TYR A 541 17.10 -18.26 0.03
CA TYR A 541 17.58 -19.62 -0.27
C TYR A 541 18.42 -20.19 0.87
N LEU A 542 19.40 -19.41 1.35
CA LEU A 542 20.28 -19.84 2.43
C LEU A 542 19.51 -20.02 3.75
N ARG A 543 18.55 -19.14 4.05
CA ARG A 543 17.68 -19.25 5.23
C ARG A 543 16.85 -20.52 5.20
N LYS A 544 16.20 -20.82 4.06
CA LYS A 544 15.43 -22.07 3.89
C LYS A 544 16.30 -23.32 4.08
N ASN A 545 17.55 -23.25 3.65
CA ASN A 545 18.51 -24.35 3.76
C ASN A 545 19.24 -24.38 5.12
N GLY A 546 18.73 -23.69 6.14
CA GLY A 546 19.21 -23.81 7.51
C GLY A 546 20.54 -23.09 7.78
N ALA A 547 20.90 -22.07 6.99
CA ALA A 547 22.07 -21.25 7.28
C ALA A 547 21.90 -20.49 8.61
N ASP A 548 23.02 -20.25 9.28
CA ASP A 548 23.06 -19.59 10.59
C ASP A 548 22.45 -18.18 10.53
N ARG A 549 21.54 -17.88 11.46
CA ARG A 549 20.78 -16.61 11.45
C ARG A 549 21.68 -15.40 11.67
N LEU A 550 22.73 -15.51 12.50
CA LEU A 550 23.66 -14.42 12.78
C LEU A 550 24.54 -14.16 11.56
N ALA A 551 25.06 -15.21 10.93
CA ALA A 551 25.82 -15.08 9.68
C ALA A 551 24.99 -14.46 8.55
N LEU A 552 23.71 -14.83 8.43
CA LEU A 552 22.80 -14.24 7.45
C LEU A 552 22.51 -12.76 7.72
N ALA A 553 22.34 -12.37 8.98
CA ALA A 553 22.14 -10.98 9.38
C ALA A 553 23.39 -10.12 9.06
N ALA A 554 24.57 -10.58 9.47
CA ALA A 554 25.85 -9.93 9.15
C ALA A 554 26.06 -9.80 7.63
N SER A 555 25.69 -10.84 6.87
CA SER A 555 25.80 -10.82 5.41
C SER A 555 24.89 -9.77 4.75
N ARG A 556 23.69 -9.52 5.30
CA ARG A 556 22.79 -8.45 4.81
C ARG A 556 23.35 -7.08 5.14
N GLN A 557 23.96 -6.91 6.30
CA GLN A 557 24.58 -5.66 6.74
C GLN A 557 25.79 -5.30 5.88
N ILE A 558 26.74 -6.24 5.67
CA ILE A 558 27.91 -6.03 4.80
C ILE A 558 27.50 -5.56 3.40
N PHE A 559 26.44 -6.17 2.84
CA PHE A 559 25.95 -5.78 1.52
C PHE A 559 25.46 -4.32 1.49
N ASP A 560 24.65 -3.93 2.47
CA ASP A 560 24.14 -2.56 2.58
C ASP A 560 25.28 -1.55 2.77
N SER A 561 26.26 -1.85 3.65
CA SER A 561 27.46 -1.02 3.85
C SER A 561 28.27 -0.83 2.57
N VAL A 562 28.41 -1.87 1.74
CA VAL A 562 29.11 -1.77 0.44
C VAL A 562 28.35 -0.87 -0.54
N LEU A 563 27.02 -0.94 -0.59
CA LEU A 563 26.23 -0.07 -1.45
C LEU A 563 26.35 1.39 -1.01
N ARG A 564 26.36 1.66 0.30
CA ARG A 564 26.53 3.01 0.84
C ARG A 564 27.93 3.57 0.57
N SER A 565 28.97 2.75 0.77
CA SER A 565 30.34 3.10 0.36
C SER A 565 30.45 3.40 -1.14
N ALA A 566 29.71 2.67 -1.98
CA ALA A 566 29.64 2.98 -3.41
C ALA A 566 28.92 4.31 -3.70
N ALA A 567 27.93 4.71 -2.89
CA ALA A 567 27.26 6.00 -3.00
C ALA A 567 28.21 7.16 -2.71
N GLY A 568 29.03 7.05 -1.65
CA GLY A 568 30.05 8.06 -1.32
C GLY A 568 31.05 8.28 -2.47
N ASN A 569 31.46 7.22 -3.17
CA ASN A 569 32.32 7.34 -4.36
C ASN A 569 31.67 8.09 -5.53
N LEU A 570 30.34 8.18 -5.55
CA LEU A 570 29.56 8.90 -6.57
C LEU A 570 29.15 10.31 -6.13
N GLY A 571 29.63 10.77 -4.97
CA GLY A 571 29.36 12.10 -4.43
C GLY A 571 28.01 12.23 -3.74
N ALA A 572 27.46 11.13 -3.19
CA ALA A 572 26.33 11.21 -2.26
C ALA A 572 26.73 12.00 -1.00
N ASP A 573 25.78 12.71 -0.39
CA ASP A 573 25.97 13.39 0.88
C ASP A 573 26.05 12.36 2.02
N GLU A 574 27.26 11.86 2.25
CA GLU A 574 27.59 10.83 3.23
C GLU A 574 27.34 11.33 4.67
N LEU A 575 27.47 12.64 4.90
CA LEU A 575 27.23 13.28 6.19
C LEU A 575 25.74 13.22 6.56
N ASP A 576 24.86 13.66 5.67
CA ASP A 576 23.41 13.65 5.94
C ASP A 576 22.89 12.22 6.20
N TYR A 577 23.45 11.22 5.51
CA TYR A 577 23.13 9.82 5.79
C TYR A 577 23.57 9.40 7.20
N GLN A 578 24.80 9.69 7.58
CA GLN A 578 25.34 9.31 8.89
C GLN A 578 24.54 9.92 10.05
N LEU A 579 24.13 11.18 9.89
CA LEU A 579 23.29 11.87 10.87
C LEU A 579 21.90 11.23 10.96
N SER A 580 21.31 10.89 9.81
CA SER A 580 20.02 10.21 9.76
C SER A 580 20.06 8.82 10.40
N GLU A 581 21.10 8.03 10.13
CA GLU A 581 21.27 6.70 10.73
C GLU A 581 21.57 6.79 12.22
N LEU A 582 22.36 7.78 12.66
CA LEU A 582 22.61 8.02 14.08
C LEU A 582 21.30 8.25 14.85
N ASP A 583 20.41 9.12 14.32
CA ASP A 583 19.12 9.41 14.94
C ASP A 583 18.19 8.19 14.97
N ASP A 584 17.99 7.52 13.83
CA ASP A 584 17.13 6.34 13.72
C ASP A 584 17.65 5.18 14.61
N ALA A 585 18.96 4.90 14.58
CA ALA A 585 19.58 3.85 15.37
C ALA A 585 19.53 4.16 16.87
N SER A 586 19.65 5.43 17.26
CA SER A 586 19.53 5.84 18.67
C SER A 586 18.17 5.50 19.26
N THR A 587 17.09 5.50 18.46
CA THR A 587 15.74 5.16 18.94
C THR A 587 15.59 3.66 19.22
N VAL A 588 16.25 2.80 18.44
CA VAL A 588 16.19 1.34 18.58
C VAL A 588 17.21 0.84 19.62
N GLY A 589 18.39 1.44 19.70
CA GLY A 589 19.48 1.08 20.60
C GLY A 589 20.14 -0.28 20.28
N GLY A 590 20.96 -0.76 21.22
CA GLY A 590 21.73 -2.01 21.08
C GLY A 590 22.73 -1.96 19.93
N THR A 591 23.02 -3.13 19.35
CA THR A 591 24.08 -3.31 18.34
C THR A 591 23.97 -2.36 17.14
N ARG A 592 22.75 -1.99 16.70
CA ARG A 592 22.58 -1.05 15.58
C ARG A 592 23.10 0.36 15.92
N PHE A 593 22.85 0.84 17.15
CA PHE A 593 23.33 2.15 17.58
C PHE A 593 24.85 2.15 17.75
N GLU A 594 25.39 1.06 18.26
CA GLU A 594 26.84 0.85 18.42
C GLU A 594 27.54 0.86 17.05
N GLU A 595 27.00 0.14 16.07
CA GLU A 595 27.51 0.10 14.69
C GLU A 595 27.46 1.47 14.02
N ALA A 596 26.36 2.21 14.21
CA ALA A 596 26.22 3.56 13.65
C ALA A 596 27.33 4.49 14.17
N ILE A 597 27.60 4.46 15.48
CA ILE A 597 28.66 5.28 16.10
C ILE A 597 30.04 4.87 15.59
N VAL A 598 30.35 3.57 15.52
CA VAL A 598 31.66 3.10 15.04
C VAL A 598 31.88 3.50 13.58
N ASN A 599 30.88 3.35 12.72
CA ASN A 599 30.97 3.72 11.31
C ASN A 599 31.22 5.22 11.13
N ILE A 600 30.57 6.07 11.93
CA ILE A 600 30.79 7.52 11.93
C ILE A 600 32.27 7.84 12.18
N PHE A 601 32.86 7.27 13.22
CA PHE A 601 34.26 7.55 13.55
C PHE A 601 35.25 6.96 12.53
N GLN A 602 34.93 5.81 11.91
CA GLN A 602 35.72 5.28 10.79
C GLN A 602 35.70 6.21 9.57
N ASN A 603 34.54 6.78 9.26
CA ASN A 603 34.34 7.59 8.06
C ASN A 603 35.05 8.95 8.13
N ILE A 604 35.27 9.49 9.33
CA ILE A 604 36.10 10.68 9.55
C ILE A 604 37.60 10.36 9.67
N GLY A 605 38.01 9.13 9.32
CA GLY A 605 39.42 8.73 9.23
C GLY A 605 40.06 8.28 10.55
N LEU A 606 39.30 8.03 11.60
CA LEU A 606 39.81 7.43 12.84
C LEU A 606 39.78 5.90 12.77
N SER A 607 40.71 5.24 13.46
CA SER A 607 40.73 3.78 13.54
C SER A 607 39.75 3.34 14.63
N ALA A 608 38.52 2.97 14.25
CA ALA A 608 37.52 2.46 15.19
C ALA A 608 37.13 1.00 14.91
N ALA A 609 36.88 0.20 15.95
CA ALA A 609 36.52 -1.22 15.82
C ALA A 609 35.51 -1.67 16.90
N GLN A 610 34.67 -2.66 16.56
CA GLN A 610 33.82 -3.38 17.51
C GLN A 610 34.52 -4.64 18.02
N ASP A 611 34.41 -4.92 19.31
CA ASP A 611 35.00 -6.12 19.93
C ASP A 611 33.88 -7.10 20.33
N GLY A 612 33.48 -7.94 19.38
CA GLY A 612 32.24 -8.73 19.44
C GLY A 612 32.23 -9.86 20.46
N GLY A 613 31.41 -9.72 21.50
CA GLY A 613 31.09 -10.76 22.49
C GLY A 613 29.92 -10.34 23.40
N PRO A 614 29.09 -11.29 23.91
CA PRO A 614 27.89 -10.98 24.72
C PRO A 614 28.16 -10.36 26.11
N ASP A 615 29.40 -9.99 26.41
CA ASP A 615 29.89 -9.41 27.67
C ASP A 615 31.10 -8.47 27.40
N THR A 616 31.32 -8.02 26.16
CA THR A 616 32.42 -7.14 25.75
C THR A 616 31.91 -5.86 25.08
N HIS A 617 32.76 -4.83 25.07
CA HIS A 617 32.47 -3.40 24.82
C HIS A 617 31.81 -3.06 23.49
N ASP A 618 31.13 -1.92 23.48
CA ASP A 618 30.33 -1.41 22.35
C ASP A 618 31.22 -0.85 21.20
N GLY A 619 32.46 -0.42 21.49
CA GLY A 619 33.48 -0.06 20.48
C GLY A 619 34.77 0.55 21.06
N VAL A 620 35.85 0.59 20.28
CA VAL A 620 37.11 1.30 20.61
C VAL A 620 37.49 2.21 19.45
N ILE A 621 37.79 3.48 19.75
CA ILE A 621 38.30 4.49 18.82
C ILE A 621 39.78 4.72 19.13
N GLU A 622 40.64 4.68 18.13
CA GLU A 622 42.06 4.99 18.24
C GLU A 622 42.37 6.24 17.42
N ILE A 623 42.92 7.23 18.12
CA ILE A 623 43.46 8.46 17.54
C ILE A 623 44.97 8.27 17.43
N PRO A 624 45.54 8.29 16.21
CA PRO A 624 46.99 8.19 16.03
C PRO A 624 47.69 9.33 16.77
N GLN A 625 48.70 9.00 17.57
CA GLN A 625 49.62 9.97 18.17
C GLN A 625 51.04 9.42 18.05
N VAL A 626 52.03 10.29 17.88
CA VAL A 626 53.44 9.86 17.79
C VAL A 626 53.91 9.35 19.16
N GLY A 627 54.04 8.02 19.27
CA GLY A 627 54.28 7.32 20.53
C GLY A 627 53.26 6.21 20.73
N ASP A 628 52.36 6.38 21.70
CA ASP A 628 51.22 5.49 21.95
C ASP A 628 49.93 6.15 21.41
N ASN A 629 49.14 5.40 20.64
CA ASN A 629 47.83 5.86 20.17
C ASN A 629 46.94 6.22 21.37
N PHE A 630 46.20 7.32 21.25
CA PHE A 630 45.19 7.66 22.25
C PHE A 630 43.93 6.84 22.00
N ARG A 631 43.53 6.03 22.98
CA ARG A 631 42.46 5.04 22.81
C ARG A 631 41.25 5.38 23.67
N VAL A 632 40.08 5.41 23.05
CA VAL A 632 38.81 5.74 23.70
C VAL A 632 37.85 4.56 23.58
N SER A 633 37.39 4.04 24.72
CA SER A 633 36.32 3.04 24.73
C SER A 633 34.95 3.71 24.61
N VAL A 634 34.10 3.22 23.73
CA VAL A 634 32.75 3.73 23.50
C VAL A 634 31.74 2.86 24.23
N GLU A 635 30.76 3.49 24.88
CA GLU A 635 29.59 2.84 25.48
C GLU A 635 28.32 3.54 24.98
N ALA A 636 27.45 2.82 24.28
CA ALA A 636 26.27 3.38 23.64
C ALA A 636 24.97 3.06 24.42
N LYS A 637 24.11 4.07 24.59
CA LYS A 637 22.82 3.96 25.31
C LYS A 637 21.68 4.61 24.50
N GLY A 638 21.17 3.87 23.52
CA GLY A 638 20.15 4.35 22.58
C GLY A 638 18.70 4.23 23.07
N SER A 639 18.20 3.00 23.27
CA SER A 639 16.75 2.67 23.43
C SER A 639 16.04 3.27 24.64
N GLN A 640 16.74 4.05 25.45
CA GLN A 640 16.25 4.69 26.66
C GLN A 640 16.24 6.20 26.41
N GLY A 641 15.09 6.87 26.62
CA GLY A 641 14.99 8.32 26.41
C GLY A 641 16.05 9.11 27.19
N ILE A 642 15.81 9.32 28.50
CA ILE A 642 16.78 10.01 29.38
C ILE A 642 17.59 8.96 30.13
N VAL A 643 18.91 8.95 29.94
CA VAL A 643 19.85 8.06 30.65
C VAL A 643 20.13 8.59 32.06
N SER A 644 19.87 7.77 33.06
CA SER A 644 20.03 8.09 34.49
C SER A 644 21.06 7.20 35.18
N HIS A 645 21.41 7.53 36.43
CA HIS A 645 22.36 6.75 37.26
C HIS A 645 21.98 5.27 37.47
N SER A 646 20.71 4.89 37.31
CA SER A 646 20.26 3.50 37.41
C SER A 646 20.47 2.70 36.13
N GLN A 647 20.67 3.38 35.01
CA GLN A 647 20.84 2.77 33.68
C GLN A 647 22.31 2.74 33.23
N LEU A 648 23.18 3.52 33.87
CA LEU A 648 24.62 3.56 33.59
C LEU A 648 25.42 3.16 34.84
N SER A 649 26.22 2.09 34.72
CA SER A 649 27.14 1.65 35.76
C SER A 649 28.55 2.12 35.46
N PHE A 650 29.03 3.16 36.16
CA PHE A 650 30.38 3.69 35.98
C PHE A 650 31.47 2.67 36.33
N ASP A 651 31.21 1.77 37.28
CA ASP A 651 32.12 0.65 37.58
C ASP A 651 32.26 -0.30 36.38
N SER A 652 31.18 -0.49 35.62
CA SER A 652 31.20 -1.28 34.39
C SER A 652 32.00 -0.55 33.32
N VAL A 653 31.69 0.72 33.06
CA VAL A 653 32.37 1.55 32.05
C VAL A 653 33.88 1.67 32.34
N ASN A 654 34.28 1.82 33.60
CA ASN A 654 35.70 1.92 33.94
C ASN A 654 36.42 0.57 33.91
N ARG A 655 35.76 -0.52 34.34
CA ARG A 655 36.29 -1.88 34.15
C ARG A 655 36.56 -2.13 32.66
N HIS A 656 35.60 -1.72 31.85
CA HIS A 656 35.60 -1.85 30.41
C HIS A 656 36.75 -1.12 29.73
N ARG A 657 36.91 0.17 30.03
CA ARG A 657 38.05 0.99 29.63
C ARG A 657 39.40 0.34 29.99
N SER A 658 39.49 -0.20 31.21
CA SER A 658 40.73 -0.79 31.73
C SER A 658 41.07 -2.13 31.05
N GLU A 659 40.08 -3.00 30.82
CA GLU A 659 40.27 -4.28 30.14
C GLU A 659 40.80 -4.12 28.71
N GLN A 660 40.40 -3.03 28.05
CA GLN A 660 40.80 -2.69 26.69
C GLN A 660 42.05 -1.83 26.61
N ASN A 661 42.70 -1.48 27.73
CA ASN A 661 43.82 -0.52 27.76
C ASN A 661 43.48 0.80 27.02
N CYS A 662 42.31 1.36 27.30
CA CYS A 662 41.89 2.66 26.78
C CYS A 662 42.24 3.79 27.79
N ASP A 663 42.64 4.94 27.27
CA ASP A 663 42.96 6.12 28.05
C ASP A 663 41.69 6.78 28.61
N GLN A 664 40.64 6.85 27.80
CA GLN A 664 39.35 7.47 28.09
C GLN A 664 38.19 6.52 27.78
N ALA A 665 37.04 6.73 28.43
CA ALA A 665 35.77 6.17 28.01
C ALA A 665 34.79 7.29 27.65
N ILE A 666 33.97 7.08 26.62
CA ILE A 666 32.89 7.99 26.23
C ILE A 666 31.57 7.25 26.25
N VAL A 667 30.57 7.83 26.91
CA VAL A 667 29.21 7.32 26.94
C VAL A 667 28.34 8.17 26.02
N ILE A 668 27.71 7.53 25.05
CA ILE A 668 26.90 8.20 24.03
C ILE A 668 25.42 7.86 24.21
N ALA A 669 24.57 8.87 24.29
CA ALA A 669 23.12 8.72 24.42
C ALA A 669 22.37 9.87 23.74
N ARG A 670 21.04 9.76 23.64
CA ARG A 670 20.21 10.88 23.16
C ARG A 670 20.15 12.01 24.19
N GLU A 671 19.81 11.66 25.43
CA GLU A 671 19.70 12.60 26.53
C GLU A 671 20.24 12.00 27.83
N PHE A 672 20.81 12.84 28.69
CA PHE A 672 21.27 12.48 30.02
C PHE A 672 20.48 13.21 31.09
N GLN A 673 20.24 12.55 32.23
CA GLN A 673 19.64 13.21 33.37
C GLN A 673 20.66 14.16 34.01
N THR A 674 20.50 15.47 33.82
CA THR A 674 21.38 16.49 34.43
C THR A 674 20.82 17.03 35.76
N GLU A 675 19.50 17.06 35.93
CA GLU A 675 18.84 17.52 37.17
C GLU A 675 18.40 16.39 38.12
N GLY A 676 18.56 16.63 39.43
CA GLY A 676 18.08 15.80 40.53
C GLY A 676 16.93 16.45 41.31
N ARG A 677 16.53 15.85 42.44
CA ARG A 677 15.49 16.44 43.31
C ARG A 677 16.02 17.71 43.98
N ASN A 678 15.19 18.75 44.05
CA ASN A 678 15.48 20.06 44.68
C ASN A 678 16.61 20.86 43.99
N GLU A 679 16.62 20.95 42.66
CA GLU A 679 17.59 21.78 41.90
C GLU A 679 19.06 21.38 42.14
N GLN A 680 19.31 20.15 42.60
CA GLN A 680 20.65 19.60 42.77
C GLN A 680 21.07 18.87 41.50
N ARG A 681 22.39 18.79 41.24
CA ARG A 681 22.95 17.93 40.18
C ARG A 681 22.44 16.49 40.34
N SER A 682 22.13 15.85 39.22
CA SER A 682 21.65 14.46 39.20
C SER A 682 22.64 13.51 39.89
N ALA A 683 22.15 12.32 40.28
CA ALA A 683 23.04 11.27 40.79
C ALA A 683 24.06 10.80 39.72
N LEU A 684 23.73 10.96 38.43
CA LEU A 684 24.63 10.65 37.32
C LEU A 684 25.82 11.60 37.32
N LEU A 685 25.56 12.92 37.34
CA LEU A 685 26.62 13.94 37.31
C LEU A 685 27.44 13.98 38.59
N ARG A 686 26.83 13.73 39.76
CA ARG A 686 27.57 13.65 41.02
C ARG A 686 28.55 12.49 41.07
N ASN A 687 28.29 11.42 40.32
CA ASN A 687 29.22 10.30 40.21
C ASN A 687 30.43 10.64 39.34
N LEU A 688 30.31 11.56 38.39
CA LEU A 688 31.41 12.05 37.54
C LEU A 688 32.21 13.20 38.17
N ASP A 689 31.80 13.69 39.34
CA ASP A 689 32.45 14.82 40.01
C ASP A 689 33.83 14.40 40.58
N PRO A 690 34.93 14.97 40.05
CA PRO A 690 36.29 14.60 40.46
C PRO A 690 36.62 15.04 41.88
N GLU A 691 35.84 15.95 42.49
CA GLU A 691 36.00 16.31 43.91
C GLU A 691 35.38 15.26 44.85
N ILE A 692 34.55 14.35 44.33
CA ILE A 692 33.74 13.40 45.10
C ILE A 692 34.22 11.94 44.94
N ASN A 693 34.79 11.55 43.78
CA ASN A 693 35.18 10.17 43.47
C ASN A 693 36.65 10.02 42.99
N ASP A 694 37.18 8.79 42.97
CA ASP A 694 38.57 8.44 42.60
C ASP A 694 38.95 8.85 41.15
N GLU A 695 40.25 9.04 40.87
CA GLU A 695 40.87 9.28 39.53
C GLU A 695 40.40 8.32 38.42
N ALA A 696 39.80 7.18 38.77
CA ALA A 696 39.31 6.21 37.82
C ALA A 696 38.01 6.63 37.09
N VAL A 697 37.26 7.58 37.66
CA VAL A 697 35.99 8.08 37.08
C VAL A 697 36.20 9.40 36.31
N SER A 698 37.33 10.08 36.51
CA SER A 698 37.66 11.33 35.79
C SER A 698 37.92 11.15 34.30
N ASN A 699 38.15 9.91 33.86
CA ASN A 699 38.42 9.59 32.45
C ASN A 699 37.16 9.06 31.73
N ILE A 700 35.97 9.43 32.19
CA ILE A 700 34.68 9.09 31.58
C ILE A 700 33.99 10.38 31.13
N SER A 701 33.81 10.53 29.82
CA SER A 701 33.10 11.65 29.21
C SER A 701 31.67 11.25 28.83
N LEU A 702 30.76 12.21 28.79
CA LEU A 702 29.40 12.02 28.30
C LEU A 702 29.21 12.81 26.99
N MET A 703 28.51 12.25 26.00
CA MET A 703 28.28 12.91 24.73
C MET A 703 26.87 12.60 24.21
N THR A 704 26.14 13.64 23.78
CA THR A 704 24.81 13.47 23.17
C THR A 704 24.91 13.19 21.67
N THR A 705 23.85 12.62 21.08
CA THR A 705 23.74 12.51 19.61
C THR A 705 23.80 13.88 18.92
N GLU A 706 23.27 14.93 19.57
CA GLU A 706 23.38 16.33 19.12
C GLU A 706 24.82 16.85 19.12
N ALA A 707 25.63 16.49 20.13
CA ALA A 707 27.04 16.84 20.16
C ALA A 707 27.81 16.12 19.04
N ILE A 708 27.46 14.87 18.71
CA ILE A 708 28.05 14.14 17.57
C ILE A 708 27.65 14.80 16.25
N GLU A 709 26.38 15.17 16.10
CA GLU A 709 25.93 15.92 14.91
C GLU A 709 26.71 17.22 14.73
N THR A 710 26.83 18.00 15.80
CA THR A 710 27.62 19.25 15.80
C THR A 710 29.06 18.98 15.37
N PHE A 711 29.71 17.98 15.96
CA PHE A 711 31.07 17.59 15.63
C PHE A 711 31.22 17.18 14.16
N LEU A 712 30.32 16.35 13.61
CA LEU A 712 30.43 15.88 12.23
C LEU A 712 30.16 16.99 11.21
N ARG A 713 29.18 17.86 11.46
CA ARG A 713 28.90 19.00 10.57
C ARG A 713 30.06 19.99 10.53
N LEU A 714 30.76 20.18 11.65
CA LEU A 714 31.96 21.02 11.69
C LEU A 714 33.16 20.31 11.05
N HIS A 715 33.32 19.01 11.29
CA HIS A 715 34.40 18.20 10.70
C HIS A 715 34.32 18.12 9.17
N ASP A 716 33.11 17.96 8.62
CA ASP A 716 32.89 17.94 7.17
C ASP A 716 33.22 19.29 6.52
N ARG A 717 33.01 20.40 7.25
CA ARG A 717 33.37 21.75 6.81
C ARG A 717 34.87 22.01 6.91
N GLN A 718 35.47 21.66 8.03
CA GLN A 718 36.91 21.71 8.27
C GLN A 718 37.27 20.60 9.25
N PRO A 719 38.13 19.64 8.85
CA PRO A 719 38.50 18.52 9.71
C PRO A 719 39.11 19.00 11.03
N PHE A 720 38.64 18.42 12.13
CA PHE A 720 39.30 18.56 13.42
C PHE A 720 40.67 17.88 13.39
N THR A 721 41.66 18.50 14.02
CA THR A 721 42.98 17.90 14.23
C THR A 721 42.89 16.73 15.23
N TYR A 722 43.92 15.89 15.31
CA TYR A 722 43.95 14.80 16.30
C TYR A 722 43.90 15.31 17.75
N SER A 723 44.48 16.47 18.01
CA SER A 723 44.49 17.11 19.32
C SER A 723 43.12 17.67 19.69
N GLU A 724 42.46 18.38 18.76
CA GLU A 724 41.10 18.87 18.95
C GLU A 724 40.11 17.72 19.11
N THR A 725 40.25 16.66 18.30
CA THR A 725 39.43 15.44 18.42
C THR A 725 39.61 14.79 19.80
N LYS A 726 40.84 14.73 20.31
CA LYS A 726 41.12 14.26 21.68
C LYS A 726 40.48 15.17 22.72
N GLN A 727 40.53 16.49 22.55
CA GLN A 727 39.91 17.46 23.47
C GLN A 727 38.37 17.31 23.51
N VAL A 728 37.74 17.05 22.36
CA VAL A 728 36.30 16.77 22.26
C VAL A 728 35.95 15.45 22.95
N LEU A 729 36.72 14.37 22.71
CA LEU A 729 36.43 13.04 23.27
C LEU A 729 36.80 12.92 24.76
N SER A 730 37.77 13.71 25.25
CA SER A 730 38.19 13.79 26.67
C SER A 730 37.53 14.94 27.43
N ASN A 731 36.30 15.31 27.08
CA ASN A 731 35.61 16.43 27.69
C ASN A 731 35.14 16.16 29.13
N ASP A 732 35.08 17.23 29.91
CA ASP A 732 34.66 17.29 31.32
C ASP A 732 33.41 18.17 31.52
N VAL A 733 32.80 18.64 30.44
CA VAL A 733 31.65 19.55 30.48
C VAL A 733 30.34 18.78 30.61
N LEU A 734 29.29 19.48 31.02
CA LEU A 734 27.95 18.91 31.02
C LEU A 734 27.53 18.58 29.57
N PRO A 735 26.82 17.47 29.33
CA PRO A 735 26.43 17.05 27.98
C PRO A 735 25.69 18.13 27.19
N GLU A 736 24.86 18.92 27.87
CA GLU A 736 24.08 20.04 27.33
C GLU A 736 24.93 21.23 26.85
N ASN A 737 26.17 21.37 27.33
CA ASN A 737 27.10 22.44 26.94
C ASN A 737 28.21 21.95 26.00
N LEU A 738 28.22 20.64 25.69
CA LEU A 738 29.25 20.06 24.83
C LEU A 738 29.17 20.55 23.38
N PRO A 739 27.99 20.74 22.75
CA PRO A 739 27.91 21.34 21.41
C PRO A 739 28.62 22.70 21.32
N ASP A 740 28.39 23.59 22.28
CA ASP A 740 29.04 24.90 22.34
C ASP A 740 30.56 24.76 22.51
N LYS A 741 31.02 23.85 23.38
CA LYS A 741 32.46 23.58 23.54
C LYS A 741 33.09 23.04 22.25
N ILE A 742 32.38 22.21 21.49
CA ILE A 742 32.86 21.71 20.20
C ILE A 742 33.04 22.86 19.21
N ILE A 743 32.10 23.81 19.18
CA ILE A 743 32.22 25.04 18.38
C ILE A 743 33.43 25.86 18.85
N ASP A 744 33.58 26.08 20.16
CA ASP A 744 34.72 26.84 20.71
C ASP A 744 36.07 26.21 20.33
N VAL A 745 36.19 24.87 20.41
CA VAL A 745 37.39 24.13 20.02
C VAL A 745 37.65 24.24 18.53
N TRP A 746 36.60 24.19 17.71
CA TRP A 746 36.71 24.32 16.25
C TRP A 746 37.06 25.75 15.82
N GLU A 747 36.60 26.77 16.55
CA GLU A 747 36.90 28.19 16.32
C GLU A 747 38.26 28.62 16.91
N GLU A 748 38.88 27.81 17.77
CA GLU A 748 40.15 28.14 18.43
C GLU A 748 41.27 28.24 17.37
N LYS A 749 41.69 29.48 17.09
CA LYS A 749 42.76 29.73 16.11
C LYS A 749 44.05 29.05 16.57
N PRO A 750 44.71 28.25 15.73
CA PRO A 750 46.13 27.94 15.87
C PRO A 750 46.90 29.23 16.12
N ASP A 751 47.95 29.16 16.95
CA ASP A 751 48.86 30.30 17.12
C ASP A 751 49.58 30.56 15.79
N ASP A 752 49.01 31.44 14.95
CA ASP A 752 49.52 31.76 13.61
C ASP A 752 50.97 32.28 13.67
N GLU A 753 51.37 32.92 14.77
CA GLU A 753 52.76 33.37 14.99
C GLU A 753 53.72 32.20 15.23
N LEU A 754 53.26 31.14 15.90
CA LEU A 754 54.02 29.90 16.06
C LEU A 754 54.09 29.13 14.74
N THR A 755 52.94 28.94 14.08
CA THR A 755 52.80 28.26 12.78
C THR A 755 53.69 28.91 11.73
N LYS A 756 53.64 30.25 11.63
CA LYS A 756 54.52 31.03 10.74
C LYS A 756 55.99 30.80 11.02
N SER A 757 56.36 30.76 12.30
CA SER A 757 57.76 30.55 12.71
C SER A 757 58.23 29.13 12.37
N ILE A 758 57.38 28.12 12.53
CA ILE A 758 57.68 26.72 12.16
C ILE A 758 57.92 26.63 10.64
N LEU A 759 56.99 27.18 9.85
CA LEU A 759 57.08 27.18 8.39
C LEU A 759 58.31 27.92 7.87
N MET A 760 58.63 29.08 8.43
CA MET A 760 59.84 29.83 8.07
C MET A 760 61.11 29.05 8.35
N ILE A 761 61.23 28.40 9.52
CA ILE A 761 62.40 27.60 9.88
C ILE A 761 62.53 26.39 8.96
N GLY A 762 61.43 25.67 8.71
CA GLY A 762 61.41 24.53 7.80
C GLY A 762 61.81 24.90 6.38
N HIS A 763 61.28 26.02 5.86
CA HIS A 763 61.60 26.52 4.53
C HIS A 763 63.08 26.94 4.42
N GLU A 764 63.61 27.67 5.40
CA GLU A 764 65.05 28.03 5.44
C GLU A 764 65.95 26.79 5.47
N MET A 765 65.55 25.73 6.18
CA MET A 765 66.28 24.46 6.22
C MET A 765 66.27 23.78 4.84
N MET A 766 65.14 23.80 4.11
CA MET A 766 65.05 23.28 2.74
C MET A 766 65.87 24.09 1.74
N GLU A 767 65.91 25.43 1.86
CA GLU A 767 66.77 26.27 1.02
C GLU A 767 68.26 25.95 1.24
N THR A 768 68.63 25.63 2.48
CA THR A 768 70.01 25.35 2.87
C THR A 768 70.46 23.94 2.46
N ASP A 769 69.57 22.94 2.51
CA ASP A 769 69.84 21.56 2.06
C ASP A 769 68.66 20.96 1.26
N PRO A 770 68.53 21.29 -0.04
CA PRO A 770 67.36 20.92 -0.85
C PRO A 770 67.13 19.42 -1.06
N ASN A 771 68.11 18.57 -0.74
CA ASN A 771 68.00 17.12 -0.91
C ASN A 771 67.63 16.39 0.38
N ASN A 772 67.46 17.10 1.50
CA ASN A 772 67.13 16.51 2.78
C ASN A 772 66.00 17.30 3.45
N PRO A 773 64.77 16.74 3.50
CA PRO A 773 63.64 17.41 4.13
C PRO A 773 63.92 17.71 5.61
N PRO A 774 63.46 18.86 6.14
CA PRO A 774 63.59 19.22 7.54
C PRO A 774 62.91 18.18 8.41
N SER A 775 63.44 18.02 9.63
CA SER A 775 62.81 17.19 10.63
C SER A 775 62.17 18.02 11.73
N VAL A 776 61.08 17.55 12.32
CA VAL A 776 60.40 18.19 13.47
C VAL A 776 61.42 18.41 14.59
N GLY A 777 62.26 17.40 14.84
CA GLY A 777 63.38 17.53 15.78
C GLY A 777 64.36 18.66 15.41
N ALA A 778 64.70 18.87 14.14
CA ALA A 778 65.60 19.95 13.74
C ALA A 778 64.98 21.34 14.00
N VAL A 779 63.68 21.50 13.71
CA VAL A 779 62.93 22.74 13.98
C VAL A 779 62.85 23.03 15.48
N ALA A 780 62.54 22.01 16.29
CA ALA A 780 62.50 22.13 17.76
C ALA A 780 63.86 22.52 18.37
N TYR A 781 64.96 22.17 17.71
CA TYR A 781 66.32 22.52 18.15
C TYR A 781 66.80 23.90 17.69
N ASP A 782 66.07 24.58 16.79
CA ASP A 782 66.36 25.94 16.34
C ASP A 782 66.27 26.93 17.52
N GLU A 783 67.18 27.90 17.56
CA GLU A 783 67.26 28.88 18.64
C GLU A 783 65.96 29.67 18.80
N ARG A 784 65.25 29.95 17.69
CA ARG A 784 63.97 30.67 17.69
C ARG A 784 62.87 29.89 18.40
N MET A 785 62.82 28.57 18.23
CA MET A 785 61.82 27.70 18.88
C MET A 785 62.14 27.48 20.35
N ARG A 786 63.41 27.25 20.69
CA ARG A 786 63.87 27.08 22.07
C ARG A 786 63.60 28.29 22.96
N THR A 787 63.63 29.50 22.39
CA THR A 787 63.31 30.72 23.16
C THR A 787 61.82 30.87 23.48
N ARG A 788 60.94 30.14 22.77
CA ARG A 788 59.49 30.14 22.98
C ARG A 788 59.00 29.00 23.89
N ASP A 789 59.92 28.15 24.39
CA ASP A 789 59.61 26.97 25.22
C ASP A 789 58.63 25.98 24.56
N VAL A 790 58.63 25.95 23.23
CA VAL A 790 57.74 25.10 22.43
C VAL A 790 58.30 23.67 22.40
N THR A 791 57.45 22.68 22.69
CA THR A 791 57.86 21.28 22.68
C THR A 791 57.94 20.73 21.25
N ARG A 792 58.60 19.57 21.11
CA ARG A 792 58.62 18.87 19.83
C ARG A 792 57.21 18.44 19.42
N GLU A 793 56.40 17.99 20.37
CA GLU A 793 55.01 17.57 20.12
C GLU A 793 54.17 18.73 19.58
N GLU A 794 54.32 19.94 20.15
CA GLU A 794 53.57 21.12 19.68
C GLU A 794 53.92 21.53 18.24
N ILE A 795 55.17 21.32 17.80
CA ILE A 795 55.58 21.60 16.42
C ILE A 795 55.03 20.54 15.46
N GLU A 796 55.05 19.28 15.90
CA GLU A 796 54.54 18.13 15.16
C GLU A 796 53.04 18.26 14.88
N GLU A 797 52.26 18.53 15.93
CA GLU A 797 50.81 18.72 15.86
C GLU A 797 50.42 19.82 14.86
N ARG A 798 51.19 20.92 14.83
CA ARG A 798 50.97 22.03 13.89
C ARG A 798 51.28 21.63 12.45
N LEU A 799 52.32 20.84 12.21
CA LEU A 799 52.68 20.38 10.87
C LEU A 799 51.70 19.32 10.34
N GLU A 800 51.22 18.42 11.20
CA GLU A 800 50.15 17.47 10.86
C GLU A 800 48.85 18.22 10.50
N SER A 801 48.51 19.24 11.28
CA SER A 801 47.35 20.11 10.99
C SER A 801 47.48 20.77 9.63
N LEU A 802 48.66 21.27 9.27
CA LEU A 802 48.91 21.90 7.97
C LEU A 802 48.96 20.91 6.80
N ASP A 803 49.41 19.68 7.02
CA ASP A 803 49.37 18.59 6.02
C ASP A 803 47.92 18.20 5.66
N VAL A 804 47.01 18.29 6.64
CA VAL A 804 45.58 18.08 6.41
C VAL A 804 44.93 19.30 5.76
N LEU A 805 45.24 20.51 6.23
CA LEU A 805 44.54 21.74 5.85
C LEU A 805 45.05 22.38 4.55
N THR A 806 46.26 22.06 4.11
CA THR A 806 46.92 22.73 2.98
C THR A 806 47.47 21.71 1.99
N LYS A 807 47.68 22.12 0.74
CA LYS A 807 48.38 21.27 -0.26
C LYS A 807 49.88 21.53 -0.29
N SER A 808 50.32 22.47 0.54
CA SER A 808 51.64 23.10 0.49
C SER A 808 52.55 22.65 1.63
N VAL A 809 52.05 21.84 2.57
CA VAL A 809 52.81 21.16 3.62
C VAL A 809 52.52 19.68 3.54
N LYS A 810 53.54 18.82 3.70
CA LYS A 810 53.36 17.37 3.67
C LYS A 810 54.24 16.64 4.65
N MET A 811 53.68 15.77 5.49
CA MET A 811 54.46 14.92 6.38
C MET A 811 55.05 13.72 5.60
N LEU A 812 56.29 13.38 5.91
CA LEU A 812 57.08 12.29 5.33
C LEU A 812 57.50 11.30 6.42
N GLY A 813 56.53 10.50 6.88
CA GLY A 813 56.69 9.63 8.05
C GLY A 813 56.77 10.43 9.36
N ASP A 814 57.22 9.79 10.44
CA ASP A 814 57.02 10.26 11.83
C ASP A 814 57.96 11.40 12.30
N ASP A 815 58.75 12.03 11.42
CA ASP A 815 59.66 13.10 11.86
C ASP A 815 60.07 14.08 10.75
N LYS A 816 59.72 13.86 9.48
CA LYS A 816 60.15 14.73 8.37
C LYS A 816 58.95 15.34 7.67
N PHE A 817 59.15 16.49 7.04
CA PHE A 817 58.09 17.16 6.29
C PHE A 817 58.66 17.96 5.11
N GLU A 818 57.83 18.22 4.12
CA GLU A 818 58.10 19.07 2.96
C GLU A 818 57.20 20.32 2.99
N ILE A 819 57.74 21.44 2.52
CA ILE A 819 57.02 22.70 2.35
C ILE A 819 57.22 23.18 0.91
N ASP A 820 56.11 23.33 0.18
CA ASP A 820 56.08 23.68 -1.24
C ASP A 820 55.71 25.16 -1.52
N ALA A 821 55.39 25.94 -0.48
CA ALA A 821 55.08 27.37 -0.58
C ALA A 821 55.71 28.19 0.56
N ASP A 822 55.69 29.51 0.49
CA ASP A 822 56.14 30.36 1.58
C ASP A 822 55.10 30.44 2.72
N ALA A 823 55.55 30.80 3.92
CA ALA A 823 54.69 30.80 5.11
C ALA A 823 53.45 31.70 4.99
N ASP A 824 53.52 32.84 4.30
CA ASP A 824 52.37 33.74 4.14
C ASP A 824 51.35 33.15 3.16
N THR A 825 51.81 32.52 2.09
CA THR A 825 50.95 31.78 1.15
C THR A 825 50.23 30.62 1.84
N ILE A 826 50.94 29.84 2.67
CA ILE A 826 50.36 28.71 3.41
C ILE A 826 49.33 29.20 4.43
N LEU A 827 49.61 30.30 5.14
CA LEU A 827 48.62 30.89 6.07
C LEU A 827 47.41 31.45 5.32
N THR A 828 47.59 32.00 4.12
CA THR A 828 46.48 32.41 3.26
C THR A 828 45.67 31.20 2.79
N GLU A 829 46.30 30.08 2.45
CA GLU A 829 45.57 28.83 2.13
C GLU A 829 44.75 28.33 3.32
N VAL A 830 45.27 28.45 4.54
CA VAL A 830 44.54 28.14 5.78
C VAL A 830 43.37 29.12 5.99
N ASP A 831 43.58 30.41 5.78
CA ASP A 831 42.54 31.45 5.93
C ASP A 831 41.47 31.38 4.82
N ASP A 832 41.83 31.10 3.57
CA ASP A 832 40.88 30.91 2.45
C ASP A 832 40.02 29.64 2.66
N SER A 833 40.63 28.59 3.23
CA SER A 833 39.92 27.39 3.65
C SER A 833 38.93 27.67 4.79
N ARG A 834 39.16 28.74 5.58
CA ARG A 834 38.27 29.22 6.66
C ARG A 834 37.22 30.23 6.18
N GLU A 835 37.57 31.21 5.34
CA GLU A 835 36.64 32.24 4.82
C GLU A 835 35.56 31.65 3.91
N ALA A 836 35.88 30.59 3.16
CA ALA A 836 34.88 29.82 2.40
C ALA A 836 33.76 29.24 3.31
N VAL A 837 34.01 29.12 4.61
CA VAL A 837 33.09 28.61 5.63
C VAL A 837 32.22 29.72 6.24
N ASP A 838 32.76 30.93 6.44
CA ASP A 838 32.03 32.11 6.96
C ASP A 838 30.97 32.64 5.98
N ASP A 839 31.26 32.65 4.68
CA ASP A 839 30.29 33.05 3.64
C ASP A 839 29.14 32.03 3.46
N ALA A 840 29.35 30.77 3.88
CA ALA A 840 28.32 29.73 3.92
C ALA A 840 27.41 29.84 5.16
N LEU A 841 27.97 30.28 6.30
CA LEU A 841 27.22 30.55 7.55
C LEU A 841 26.21 31.68 7.39
N SER A 842 26.57 32.76 6.68
CA SER A 842 25.68 33.91 6.46
C SER A 842 24.50 33.62 5.49
N ASN A 843 24.64 32.67 4.58
CA ASN A 843 23.60 32.33 3.59
C ASN A 843 22.61 31.26 4.07
N ASN A 844 22.98 30.36 4.99
CA ASN A 844 22.08 29.30 5.48
C ASN A 844 21.23 29.68 6.70
N LEU A 845 21.53 30.78 7.41
CA LEU A 845 20.65 31.34 8.45
C LEU A 845 19.47 32.15 7.88
N ILE A 846 19.52 32.58 6.61
CA ILE A 846 18.48 33.44 5.99
C ILE A 846 17.36 32.63 5.32
N VAL A 847 17.60 31.34 5.01
CA VAL A 847 16.61 30.50 4.31
C VAL A 847 15.65 29.80 5.28
N GLY A 848 16.03 29.62 6.55
CA GLY A 848 15.20 29.00 7.60
C GLY A 848 14.13 29.90 8.24
N GLU A 849 14.27 31.23 8.22
CA GLU A 849 13.32 32.15 8.91
C GLU A 849 12.16 32.66 8.02
N ASN A 850 12.14 32.37 6.71
CA ASN A 850 11.12 32.92 5.79
C ASN A 850 9.96 31.97 5.45
N GLN A 851 9.82 30.80 6.09
CA GLN A 851 8.67 29.90 5.87
C GLN A 851 7.67 29.78 7.02
N GLU A 852 7.91 30.36 8.20
CA GLU A 852 6.94 30.30 9.34
C GLU A 852 6.11 31.57 9.58
N SER A 853 6.15 32.57 8.70
CA SER A 853 5.38 33.83 8.86
C SER A 853 4.26 34.06 7.85
N GLN A 854 3.79 33.00 7.17
CA GLN A 854 2.56 33.04 6.37
C GLN A 854 1.62 31.85 6.67
N GLU A 855 1.32 31.61 7.94
CA GLU A 855 0.06 30.96 8.35
C GLU A 855 -0.27 31.36 9.80
N ASN A 856 -0.84 32.57 9.93
CA ASN A 856 -1.73 32.98 11.03
C ASN A 856 -2.53 34.24 10.63
#